data_AF-A0A815XHH4-F1
#
_entry.id   AF-A0A815XHH4-F1
#
_cell.length_a   1.000
_cell.length_b   1.000
_cell.length_c   1.000
_cell.angle_alpha   90.00
_cell.angle_beta   90.00
_cell.angle_gamma   90.00
#
_symmetry.space_group_name_H-M   'P 1'
#
loop_
_entity.id
_entity.type
_entity.pdbx_description
1 polymer ?
#
loop_
_entity_poly.entity_id
_entity_poly.type
_entity_poly.pdbx_seq_one_letter_code
_entity_poly.pdbx_strand_id
1 'polypeptide(L)'
;RGTRIVCTAYTDLKLVLQMPRGNLETIYPRPLLLTYICSELLNSKTLNYKRAFELMRKNRLNLNFLYDYKPKQFIDYIPSFVSNARNDDDICLFLSEIDNEKNTREEYMKYILKQDENSITDNQIWHPKANLICEKFRAYLESTPNSASDHMNSILTTYIKQSPPNMEGALTYLNQHPKLFDNAIRYLTYFIDIDRLYDIALGTYNFELVLMISEKTQKDPKEYLPELNQLRLITSHNWRKFKIDCRLKRFKKAIENGCDYFIELLLNKNTNEIDSKFHEFINILENNRLYKLAVKKFLSNSQIQPTMNYINEIIKLYGDYLMTKKYYIEAALIYERGKLYEQASQAYRQGKDVQNSLKLLPDISKQIKQPITQTEQYRSLAEQFRNDSLYIESGQIYENYLNDYEEALLSYLQGHEWSHVIRLFSTSLHDRHDLYEHEFLSAFNTFYDDLQRQIRNDFEKFQTQTKRLTILRTNLFQHIKEILDSGRDYDIDENDDQSDNDDQNINDDRRTLATRTAADDTGSIRTRLTKKSGSVSSSKKSQRRAAQQLEKLVQLKEGSKHEDLALIRELWLLITKFDKLNYDIRHVNKICYQISTYQNSLEYELKGELLQNKYSECMSIIEKQLIIIWLSTPEHQHHQQQQENVQILIINKKIREKLKKELDLISNQYRVSPILNSKTSQWKLVLFDTDVSI
;
A
#
# COMPACT_ATOMS: atom_id res chain seq x y z
N ARG A 1 -49.88 6.19 -25.21
CA ARG A 1 -50.52 7.00 -26.27
C ARG A 1 -51.97 7.27 -25.83
N GLY A 2 -52.36 8.54 -25.67
CA GLY A 2 -53.76 8.94 -25.44
C GLY A 2 -54.13 9.48 -24.05
N THR A 3 -53.25 9.41 -23.04
CA THR A 3 -53.51 10.02 -21.73
C THR A 3 -53.44 11.55 -21.84
N ARG A 4 -54.45 12.25 -21.32
CA ARG A 4 -54.52 13.73 -21.36
C ARG A 4 -54.41 14.31 -19.96
N ILE A 5 -53.73 15.44 -19.83
CA ILE A 5 -53.72 16.22 -18.59
C ILE A 5 -55.07 16.93 -18.49
N VAL A 6 -55.77 16.74 -17.38
CA VAL A 6 -57.03 17.42 -17.10
C VAL A 6 -56.75 18.72 -16.34
N CYS A 7 -56.09 18.60 -15.19
CA CYS A 7 -55.71 19.74 -14.37
C CYS A 7 -54.57 19.39 -13.41
N THR A 8 -53.95 20.42 -12.85
CA THR A 8 -53.03 20.34 -11.71
C THR A 8 -53.67 21.02 -10.50
N ALA A 9 -53.66 20.36 -9.35
CA ALA A 9 -54.09 20.98 -8.11
C ALA A 9 -52.91 21.75 -7.49
N TYR A 10 -52.99 23.09 -7.51
CA TYR A 10 -51.92 23.96 -6.99
C TYR A 10 -51.61 23.70 -5.50
N THR A 11 -52.61 23.33 -4.70
CA THR A 11 -52.48 23.12 -3.24
C THR A 11 -52.03 21.73 -2.81
N ASP A 12 -52.20 20.70 -3.65
CA ASP A 12 -51.91 19.29 -3.31
C ASP A 12 -50.89 18.64 -4.25
N LEU A 13 -50.32 19.40 -5.20
CA LEU A 13 -49.24 18.97 -6.11
C LEU A 13 -49.59 17.75 -6.99
N LYS A 14 -50.88 17.43 -7.08
CA LYS A 14 -51.45 16.32 -7.83
C LYS A 14 -51.63 16.71 -9.30
N LEU A 15 -51.23 15.83 -10.20
CA LEU A 15 -51.57 15.91 -11.62
C LEU A 15 -52.68 14.90 -11.90
N VAL A 16 -53.84 15.40 -12.34
CA VAL A 16 -54.97 14.56 -12.74
C VAL A 16 -54.88 14.26 -14.23
N LEU A 17 -54.85 12.97 -14.54
CA LEU A 17 -54.74 12.43 -15.88
C LEU A 17 -56.02 11.72 -16.26
N GLN A 18 -56.52 11.97 -17.46
CA GLN A 18 -57.58 11.17 -18.05
C GLN A 18 -56.97 10.08 -18.93
N MET A 19 -57.22 8.83 -18.57
CA MET A 19 -56.81 7.67 -19.32
C MET A 19 -57.65 7.53 -20.60
N PRO A 20 -57.16 6.85 -21.66
CA PRO A 20 -57.90 6.70 -22.92
C PRO A 20 -59.30 6.07 -22.78
N ARG A 21 -59.55 5.34 -21.68
CA ARG A 21 -60.83 4.69 -21.35
C ARG A 21 -61.80 5.60 -20.57
N GLY A 22 -61.41 6.85 -20.29
CA GLY A 22 -62.22 7.83 -19.54
C GLY A 22 -61.91 7.90 -18.04
N ASN A 23 -61.21 6.91 -17.46
CA ASN A 23 -60.83 6.91 -16.04
C ASN A 23 -59.92 8.08 -15.69
N LEU A 24 -60.13 8.66 -14.51
CA LEU A 24 -59.22 9.66 -13.95
C LEU A 24 -58.20 8.97 -13.03
N GLU A 25 -56.92 9.18 -13.31
CA GLU A 25 -55.81 8.75 -12.47
C GLU A 25 -55.09 9.98 -11.91
N THR A 26 -54.57 9.88 -10.70
CA THR A 26 -53.81 10.97 -10.07
C THR A 26 -52.39 10.53 -9.81
N ILE A 27 -51.43 11.33 -10.25
CA ILE A 27 -50.01 11.10 -9.97
C ILE A 27 -49.38 12.32 -9.28
N TYR A 28 -48.25 12.10 -8.62
CA TYR A 28 -47.39 13.16 -8.07
C TYR A 28 -46.08 13.19 -8.85
N PRO A 29 -45.96 14.07 -9.88
CA PRO A 29 -44.72 14.17 -10.64
C PRO A 29 -43.56 14.60 -9.73
N ARG A 30 -42.47 13.81 -9.71
CA ARG A 30 -41.29 14.10 -8.88
C ARG A 30 -40.73 15.52 -9.08
N PRO A 31 -40.63 16.07 -10.30
CA PRO A 31 -40.18 17.45 -10.49
C PRO A 31 -41.04 18.49 -9.75
N LEU A 32 -42.37 18.36 -9.79
CA LEU A 32 -43.28 19.28 -9.09
C LEU A 32 -43.15 19.14 -7.57
N LEU A 33 -43.10 17.91 -7.08
CA LEU A 33 -42.97 17.61 -5.66
C LEU A 33 -41.64 18.13 -5.09
N LEU A 34 -40.52 17.84 -5.76
CA LEU A 34 -39.19 18.28 -5.32
C LEU A 34 -39.02 19.80 -5.42
N THR A 35 -39.57 20.44 -6.46
CA THR A 35 -39.55 21.91 -6.58
C THR A 35 -40.30 22.55 -5.41
N TYR A 36 -41.47 22.01 -5.05
CA TYR A 36 -42.23 22.51 -3.91
C TYR A 36 -41.49 22.26 -2.58
N ILE A 37 -40.97 21.05 -2.35
CA ILE A 37 -40.16 20.74 -1.16
C ILE A 37 -38.98 21.70 -1.04
N CYS A 38 -38.26 21.96 -2.13
CA CYS A 38 -37.16 22.93 -2.10
C CYS A 38 -37.64 24.35 -1.76
N SER A 39 -38.81 24.77 -2.26
CA SER A 39 -39.36 26.10 -1.91
C SER A 39 -39.63 26.26 -0.41
N GLU A 40 -40.07 25.20 0.27
CA GLU A 40 -40.27 25.17 1.73
C GLU A 40 -38.94 25.19 2.52
N LEU A 41 -37.83 24.79 1.88
CA LEU A 41 -36.49 24.74 2.48
C LEU A 41 -35.60 25.96 2.13
N LEU A 42 -35.91 26.68 1.05
CA LEU A 42 -35.08 27.75 0.49
C LEU A 42 -35.18 29.08 1.21
N ASN A 43 -36.40 29.50 1.56
CA ASN A 43 -36.66 30.87 1.98
C ASN A 43 -36.71 30.95 3.52
N SER A 44 -35.80 31.74 4.10
CA SER A 44 -35.71 31.93 5.56
C SER A 44 -36.98 32.47 6.20
N LYS A 45 -37.83 33.16 5.42
CA LYS A 45 -39.13 33.68 5.88
C LYS A 45 -40.26 32.63 5.87
N THR A 46 -40.13 31.55 5.11
CA THR A 46 -41.14 30.49 4.95
C THR A 46 -40.58 29.11 5.26
N LEU A 47 -39.53 29.04 6.09
CA LEU A 47 -38.82 27.81 6.38
C LEU A 47 -39.75 26.82 7.09
N ASN A 48 -40.10 25.73 6.40
CA ASN A 48 -41.09 24.77 6.89
C ASN A 48 -40.65 23.32 6.66
N TYR A 49 -39.64 22.90 7.42
CA TYR A 49 -39.18 21.52 7.43
C TYR A 49 -40.26 20.52 7.85
N LYS A 50 -41.25 20.93 8.64
CA LYS A 50 -42.39 20.07 9.00
C LYS A 50 -43.17 19.67 7.76
N ARG A 51 -43.53 20.66 6.93
CA ARG A 51 -44.26 20.41 5.68
C ARG A 51 -43.43 19.61 4.68
N ALA A 52 -42.14 19.91 4.57
CA ALA A 52 -41.21 19.15 3.75
C ALA A 52 -41.14 17.68 4.19
N PHE A 53 -40.98 17.41 5.48
CA PHE A 53 -40.95 16.06 6.05
C PHE A 53 -42.26 15.30 5.79
N GLU A 54 -43.42 15.92 6.00
CA GLU A 54 -44.73 15.29 5.73
C GLU A 54 -44.89 14.88 4.25
N LEU A 55 -44.51 15.77 3.34
CA LEU A 55 -44.57 15.51 1.90
C LEU A 55 -43.62 14.39 1.48
N MET A 56 -42.40 14.40 2.03
CA MET A 56 -41.42 13.35 1.75
C MET A 56 -41.86 12.00 2.30
N ARG A 57 -42.35 11.95 3.54
CA ARG A 57 -42.91 10.74 4.17
C ARG A 57 -44.10 10.20 3.38
N LYS A 58 -45.07 11.05 3.00
CA LYS A 58 -46.28 10.64 2.25
C LYS A 58 -45.94 10.05 0.87
N ASN A 59 -44.92 10.61 0.22
CA ASN A 59 -44.52 10.22 -1.13
C ASN A 59 -43.30 9.27 -1.18
N ARG A 60 -42.85 8.77 -0.02
CA ARG A 60 -41.71 7.84 0.12
C ARG A 60 -40.42 8.35 -0.56
N LEU A 61 -40.12 9.64 -0.37
CA LEU A 61 -38.83 10.22 -0.73
C LEU A 61 -37.82 9.99 0.40
N ASN A 62 -36.54 9.89 0.06
CA ASN A 62 -35.47 9.66 1.03
C ASN A 62 -35.28 10.90 1.93
N LEU A 63 -35.53 10.74 3.22
CA LEU A 63 -35.50 11.81 4.22
C LEU A 63 -34.10 12.39 4.47
N ASN A 64 -33.04 11.69 4.08
CA ASN A 64 -31.66 12.21 4.13
C ASN A 64 -31.52 13.54 3.37
N PHE A 65 -32.41 13.81 2.40
CA PHE A 65 -32.45 15.07 1.66
C PHE A 65 -32.72 16.30 2.53
N LEU A 66 -33.45 16.16 3.65
CA LEU A 66 -33.69 17.27 4.57
C LEU A 66 -32.36 17.83 5.13
N TYR A 67 -31.39 16.95 5.35
CA TYR A 67 -30.03 17.33 5.74
C TYR A 67 -29.17 17.68 4.52
N ASP A 68 -29.12 16.81 3.49
CA ASP A 68 -28.22 16.96 2.34
C ASP A 68 -28.48 18.24 1.52
N TYR A 69 -29.71 18.77 1.56
CA TYR A 69 -30.08 20.00 0.88
C TYR A 69 -29.26 21.20 1.38
N LYS A 70 -29.31 21.48 2.69
CA LYS A 70 -28.56 22.54 3.37
C LYS A 70 -28.17 22.09 4.80
N PRO A 71 -27.01 21.44 4.97
CA PRO A 71 -26.61 20.80 6.23
C PRO A 71 -26.61 21.71 7.46
N LYS A 72 -25.94 22.87 7.39
CA LYS A 72 -25.84 23.82 8.51
C LYS A 72 -27.23 24.28 8.98
N GLN A 73 -28.08 24.65 8.02
CA GLN A 73 -29.45 25.08 8.30
C GLN A 73 -30.29 23.99 8.97
N PHE A 74 -30.14 22.73 8.55
CA PHE A 74 -30.87 21.64 9.19
C PHE A 74 -30.39 21.38 10.61
N ILE A 75 -29.07 21.41 10.87
CA ILE A 75 -28.52 21.26 12.22
C ILE A 75 -29.10 22.32 13.17
N ASP A 76 -29.16 23.58 12.73
CA ASP A 76 -29.75 24.67 13.53
C ASP A 76 -31.26 24.49 13.73
N TYR A 77 -31.93 23.77 12.81
CA TYR A 77 -33.36 23.50 12.87
C TYR A 77 -33.74 22.28 13.72
N ILE A 78 -32.79 21.42 14.14
CA ILE A 78 -33.06 20.20 14.93
C ILE A 78 -34.01 20.46 16.12
N PRO A 79 -33.83 21.51 16.94
CA PRO A 79 -34.75 21.81 18.04
C PRO A 79 -36.20 21.92 17.59
N SER A 80 -36.43 22.68 16.52
CA SER A 80 -37.76 22.88 15.93
C SER A 80 -38.28 21.63 15.25
N PHE A 81 -37.41 20.80 14.66
CA PHE A 81 -37.80 19.52 14.07
C PHE A 81 -38.40 18.58 15.13
N VAL A 82 -37.70 18.43 16.27
CA VAL A 82 -38.14 17.57 17.37
C VAL A 82 -39.43 18.10 18.00
N SER A 83 -39.53 19.40 18.30
CA SER A 83 -40.73 19.99 18.89
C SER A 83 -41.97 19.93 17.98
N ASN A 84 -41.77 19.87 16.65
CA ASN A 84 -42.87 19.79 15.68
C ASN A 84 -43.22 18.36 15.24
N ALA A 85 -42.44 17.36 15.67
CA ALA A 85 -42.72 15.95 15.38
C ALA A 85 -44.03 15.53 16.04
N ARG A 86 -44.82 14.67 15.39
CA ARG A 86 -46.10 14.22 15.97
C ARG A 86 -45.90 13.25 17.13
N ASN A 87 -44.87 12.44 17.02
CA ASN A 87 -44.50 11.42 17.99
C ASN A 87 -43.02 11.02 17.79
N ASP A 88 -42.51 10.19 18.70
CA ASP A 88 -41.14 9.68 18.64
C ASP A 88 -40.85 8.92 17.34
N ASP A 89 -41.86 8.25 16.76
CA ASP A 89 -41.72 7.50 15.51
C ASP A 89 -41.33 8.38 14.32
N ASP A 90 -41.79 9.64 14.26
CA ASP A 90 -41.41 10.57 13.18
C ASP A 90 -39.91 10.88 13.23
N ILE A 91 -39.36 11.02 14.43
CA ILE A 91 -37.93 11.27 14.65
C ILE A 91 -37.12 10.00 14.38
N CYS A 92 -37.57 8.84 14.90
CA CYS A 92 -36.98 7.54 14.60
C CYS A 92 -36.95 7.26 13.09
N LEU A 93 -38.03 7.57 12.36
CA LEU A 93 -38.10 7.39 10.91
C LEU A 93 -37.02 8.21 10.21
N PHE A 94 -36.89 9.50 10.56
CA PHE A 94 -35.83 10.34 10.02
C PHE A 94 -34.44 9.76 10.31
N LEU A 95 -34.13 9.47 11.58
CA LEU A 95 -32.85 8.91 12.00
C LEU A 95 -32.56 7.56 11.31
N SER A 96 -33.60 6.76 11.07
CA SER A 96 -33.49 5.45 10.44
C SER A 96 -33.07 5.51 8.97
N GLU A 97 -33.35 6.62 8.28
CA GLU A 97 -33.03 6.83 6.86
C GLU A 97 -31.69 7.55 6.62
N ILE A 98 -31.01 8.02 7.69
CA ILE A 98 -29.70 8.64 7.56
C ILE A 98 -28.69 7.61 7.03
N ASP A 99 -28.01 7.99 5.95
CA ASP A 99 -27.05 7.16 5.23
C ASP A 99 -25.82 7.99 4.87
N ASN A 100 -24.61 7.51 5.22
CA ASN A 100 -23.35 8.23 5.01
C ASN A 100 -22.95 8.35 3.53
N GLU A 101 -23.34 7.40 2.69
CA GLU A 101 -22.82 7.27 1.32
C GLU A 101 -23.72 7.96 0.28
N LYS A 102 -25.03 8.04 0.55
CA LYS A 102 -25.98 8.67 -0.37
C LYS A 102 -25.99 10.18 -0.20
N ASN A 103 -25.55 10.89 -1.24
CA ASN A 103 -25.83 12.32 -1.42
C ASN A 103 -27.15 12.48 -2.17
N THR A 104 -28.25 12.55 -1.42
CA THR A 104 -29.60 12.68 -2.00
C THR A 104 -29.81 14.03 -2.70
N ARG A 105 -28.99 15.04 -2.40
CA ARG A 105 -29.05 16.34 -3.06
C ARG A 105 -28.74 16.23 -4.54
N GLU A 106 -27.66 15.58 -4.93
CA GLU A 106 -27.30 15.40 -6.34
C GLU A 106 -28.36 14.58 -7.09
N GLU A 107 -28.95 13.58 -6.45
CA GLU A 107 -30.00 12.76 -7.04
C GLU A 107 -31.26 13.59 -7.33
N TYR A 108 -31.72 14.38 -6.38
CA TYR A 108 -32.99 15.10 -6.45
C TYR A 108 -32.90 16.44 -7.18
N MET A 109 -31.76 17.13 -7.12
CA MET A 109 -31.58 18.42 -7.81
C MET A 109 -31.58 18.29 -9.34
N LYS A 110 -31.32 17.10 -9.91
CA LYS A 110 -31.43 16.81 -11.36
C LYS A 110 -32.83 17.05 -11.93
N TYR A 111 -33.86 17.00 -11.09
CA TYR A 111 -35.26 17.15 -11.50
C TYR A 111 -35.76 18.60 -11.43
N ILE A 112 -34.92 19.55 -10.99
CA ILE A 112 -35.30 20.94 -10.77
C ILE A 112 -34.66 21.83 -11.86
N LEU A 113 -35.48 22.58 -12.58
CA LEU A 113 -35.08 23.36 -13.77
C LEU A 113 -34.31 24.65 -13.45
N LYS A 114 -34.33 25.12 -12.19
CA LYS A 114 -33.55 26.27 -11.72
C LYS A 114 -32.53 25.81 -10.70
N GLN A 115 -31.26 25.80 -11.09
CA GLN A 115 -30.15 25.63 -10.16
C GLN A 115 -29.86 26.98 -9.52
N ASP A 116 -29.94 27.07 -8.18
CA ASP A 116 -29.33 28.20 -7.47
C ASP A 116 -27.81 28.06 -7.57
N GLU A 117 -27.19 28.88 -8.42
CA GLU A 117 -25.73 28.97 -8.60
C GLU A 117 -25.00 29.37 -7.30
N ASN A 118 -25.72 29.89 -6.29
CA ASN A 118 -25.18 30.34 -5.01
C ASN A 118 -25.17 29.28 -3.91
N SER A 119 -25.40 28.00 -4.22
CA SER A 119 -25.35 26.94 -3.21
C SER A 119 -23.92 26.48 -2.96
N ILE A 120 -23.13 27.33 -2.28
CA ILE A 120 -21.78 27.04 -1.77
C ILE A 120 -21.77 25.61 -1.21
N THR A 121 -21.04 24.71 -1.87
CA THR A 121 -20.70 23.42 -1.30
C THR A 121 -19.77 23.71 -0.13
N ASP A 122 -20.31 23.77 1.08
CA ASP A 122 -19.51 23.68 2.30
C ASP A 122 -18.76 22.35 2.23
N ASN A 123 -17.49 22.40 1.82
CA ASN A 123 -16.61 21.24 1.72
C ASN A 123 -16.20 20.69 3.10
N GLN A 124 -16.90 21.04 4.18
CA GLN A 124 -16.78 20.38 5.47
C GLN A 124 -17.47 19.02 5.40
N ILE A 125 -16.78 18.08 4.77
CA ILE A 125 -17.14 16.66 4.77
C ILE A 125 -16.89 16.13 6.18
N TRP A 126 -17.92 16.18 7.04
CA TRP A 126 -17.94 15.38 8.27
C TRP A 126 -18.21 13.93 7.89
N HIS A 127 -17.15 13.11 7.84
CA HIS A 127 -17.29 11.67 7.75
C HIS A 127 -17.06 11.04 9.13
N PRO A 128 -18.03 10.26 9.66
CA PRO A 128 -19.36 9.95 9.10
C PRO A 128 -20.43 11.00 9.45
N LYS A 129 -21.22 11.49 8.47
CA LYS A 129 -22.28 12.50 8.71
C LYS A 129 -23.37 12.00 9.66
N ALA A 130 -23.63 10.69 9.64
CA ALA A 130 -24.55 10.05 10.57
C ALA A 130 -24.15 10.27 12.03
N ASN A 131 -22.84 10.28 12.35
CA ASN A 131 -22.39 10.49 13.72
C ASN A 131 -22.71 11.90 14.19
N LEU A 132 -22.49 12.92 13.34
CA LEU A 132 -22.82 14.31 13.64
C LEU A 132 -24.31 14.50 13.89
N ILE A 133 -25.16 14.01 12.97
CA ILE A 133 -26.62 14.17 13.09
C ILE A 133 -27.10 13.44 14.35
N CYS A 134 -26.69 12.19 14.56
CA CYS A 134 -27.03 11.42 15.76
C CYS A 134 -26.58 12.11 17.05
N GLU A 135 -25.38 12.69 17.09
CA GLU A 135 -24.88 13.42 18.26
C GLU A 135 -25.72 14.68 18.54
N LYS A 136 -26.04 15.48 17.51
CA LYS A 136 -26.84 16.70 17.66
C LYS A 136 -28.28 16.41 18.07
N PHE A 137 -28.91 15.40 17.47
CA PHE A 137 -30.22 14.94 17.91
C PHE A 137 -30.18 14.45 19.34
N ARG A 138 -29.20 13.61 19.70
CA ARG A 138 -29.09 13.07 21.06
C ARG A 138 -28.91 14.17 22.11
N ALA A 139 -27.97 15.09 21.88
CA ALA A 139 -27.70 16.20 22.80
C ALA A 139 -28.96 17.06 23.02
N TYR A 140 -29.75 17.31 21.97
CA TYR A 140 -31.01 18.03 22.12
C TYR A 140 -32.06 17.19 22.84
N LEU A 141 -32.30 15.95 22.42
CA LEU A 141 -33.31 15.07 23.00
C LEU A 141 -33.05 14.84 24.49
N GLU A 142 -31.81 14.62 24.92
CA GLU A 142 -31.43 14.46 26.33
C GLU A 142 -31.63 15.74 27.17
N SER A 143 -31.58 16.92 26.54
CA SER A 143 -31.80 18.21 27.22
C SER A 143 -33.27 18.56 27.43
N THR A 144 -34.20 17.82 26.79
CA THR A 144 -35.63 18.10 26.90
C THR A 144 -36.23 17.62 28.23
N PRO A 145 -37.21 18.33 28.80
CA PRO A 145 -37.93 17.85 29.98
C PRO A 145 -38.65 16.54 29.64
N ASN A 146 -38.65 15.56 30.57
CA ASN A 146 -39.21 14.22 30.35
C ASN A 146 -38.60 13.45 29.16
N SER A 147 -37.38 13.81 28.73
CA SER A 147 -36.64 13.20 27.60
C SER A 147 -36.76 11.67 27.54
N ALA A 148 -36.53 11.00 28.67
CA ALA A 148 -36.56 9.54 28.70
C ALA A 148 -37.95 8.96 28.42
N SER A 149 -39.05 9.55 28.91
CA SER A 149 -40.39 9.01 28.63
C SER A 149 -40.86 9.28 27.20
N ASP A 150 -40.49 10.44 26.66
CA ASP A 150 -41.08 10.94 25.43
C ASP A 150 -40.25 10.58 24.19
N HIS A 151 -38.93 10.36 24.37
CA HIS A 151 -37.97 10.23 23.27
C HIS A 151 -37.02 9.03 23.36
N MET A 152 -37.36 8.00 24.15
CA MET A 152 -36.49 6.84 24.37
C MET A 152 -36.05 6.18 23.06
N ASN A 153 -36.97 5.89 22.14
CA ASN A 153 -36.63 5.15 20.92
C ASN A 153 -35.77 6.01 20.01
N SER A 154 -36.03 7.31 19.91
CA SER A 154 -35.19 8.22 19.14
C SER A 154 -33.77 8.27 19.67
N ILE A 155 -33.59 8.39 20.99
CA ILE A 155 -32.27 8.40 21.63
C ILE A 155 -31.55 7.08 21.33
N LEU A 156 -32.19 5.93 21.51
CA LEU A 156 -31.61 4.62 21.15
C LEU A 156 -31.26 4.53 19.67
N THR A 157 -32.11 5.05 18.79
CA THR A 157 -31.87 5.08 17.34
C THR A 157 -30.61 5.86 16.99
N THR A 158 -30.35 6.98 17.69
CA THR A 158 -29.10 7.72 17.47
C THR A 158 -27.86 6.87 17.78
N TYR A 159 -27.91 5.98 18.77
CA TYR A 159 -26.79 5.08 19.09
C TYR A 159 -26.65 3.96 18.05
N ILE A 160 -27.77 3.37 17.62
CA ILE A 160 -27.82 2.31 16.60
C ILE A 160 -27.30 2.82 15.25
N LYS A 161 -27.63 4.06 14.89
CA LYS A 161 -27.31 4.66 13.59
C LYS A 161 -25.94 5.33 13.49
N GLN A 162 -25.18 5.36 14.58
CA GLN A 162 -23.76 5.72 14.50
C GLN A 162 -23.00 4.73 13.62
N SER A 163 -21.88 5.18 13.07
CA SER A 163 -20.97 4.40 12.26
C SER A 163 -19.57 4.44 12.89
N PRO A 164 -19.11 3.34 13.53
CA PRO A 164 -19.86 2.11 13.81
C PRO A 164 -20.97 2.32 14.87
N PRO A 165 -21.99 1.43 14.95
CA PRO A 165 -23.05 1.51 15.94
C PRO A 165 -22.53 1.46 17.38
N ASN A 166 -23.02 2.35 18.24
CA ASN A 166 -22.60 2.46 19.65
C ASN A 166 -23.62 1.84 20.60
N MET A 167 -23.72 0.52 20.56
CA MET A 167 -24.71 -0.22 21.35
C MET A 167 -24.38 -0.30 22.83
N GLU A 168 -23.09 -0.28 23.20
CA GLU A 168 -22.69 -0.16 24.60
C GLU A 168 -23.20 1.15 25.21
N GLY A 169 -23.10 2.26 24.47
CA GLY A 169 -23.65 3.54 24.87
C GLY A 169 -25.17 3.50 25.06
N ALA A 170 -25.89 2.86 24.14
CA ALA A 170 -27.34 2.67 24.26
C ALA A 170 -27.72 1.90 25.53
N LEU A 171 -27.05 0.78 25.81
CA LEU A 171 -27.32 -0.02 27.01
C LEU A 171 -26.94 0.71 28.30
N THR A 172 -25.85 1.49 28.28
CA THR A 172 -25.42 2.32 29.41
C THR A 172 -26.45 3.40 29.72
N TYR A 173 -27.01 4.04 28.68
CA TYR A 173 -28.11 5.00 28.81
C TYR A 173 -29.36 4.33 29.41
N LEU A 174 -29.74 3.14 28.92
CA LEU A 174 -30.88 2.40 29.47
C LEU A 174 -30.72 2.02 30.94
N ASN A 175 -29.50 1.69 31.36
CA ASN A 175 -29.22 1.38 32.76
C ASN A 175 -29.49 2.57 33.71
N GLN A 176 -29.47 3.81 33.20
CA GLN A 176 -29.83 5.01 33.98
C GLN A 176 -31.36 5.20 34.09
N HIS A 177 -32.14 4.48 33.30
CA HIS A 177 -33.60 4.62 33.21
C HIS A 177 -34.34 3.26 33.36
N PRO A 178 -34.21 2.58 34.51
CA PRO A 178 -34.69 1.20 34.69
C PRO A 178 -36.22 1.06 34.53
N LYS A 179 -36.99 2.12 34.80
CA LYS A 179 -38.46 2.11 34.64
C LYS A 179 -38.92 1.91 33.19
N LEU A 180 -38.09 2.28 32.22
CA LEU A 180 -38.40 2.25 30.79
C LEU A 180 -37.73 1.07 30.07
N PHE A 181 -37.00 0.25 30.84
CA PHE A 181 -36.13 -0.80 30.33
C PHE A 181 -36.87 -1.84 29.48
N ASP A 182 -38.03 -2.31 29.93
CA ASP A 182 -38.80 -3.36 29.26
C ASP A 182 -39.22 -2.98 27.83
N ASN A 183 -39.71 -1.76 27.64
CA ASN A 183 -40.13 -1.27 26.33
C ASN A 183 -38.93 -0.98 25.43
N ALA A 184 -37.85 -0.42 26.00
CA ALA A 184 -36.64 -0.13 25.28
C ALA A 184 -35.90 -1.38 24.76
N ILE A 185 -35.83 -2.45 25.57
CA ILE A 185 -35.21 -3.71 25.12
C ILE A 185 -35.98 -4.32 23.96
N ARG A 186 -37.33 -4.32 24.02
CA ARG A 186 -38.17 -4.76 22.88
C ARG A 186 -37.90 -3.93 21.62
N TYR A 187 -37.65 -2.63 21.78
CA TYR A 187 -37.25 -1.77 20.67
C TYR A 187 -35.89 -2.18 20.08
N LEU A 188 -34.88 -2.41 20.94
CA LEU A 188 -33.55 -2.82 20.51
C LEU A 188 -33.53 -4.17 19.78
N THR A 189 -34.40 -5.12 20.17
CA THR A 189 -34.46 -6.44 19.51
C THR A 189 -34.98 -6.39 18.07
N TYR A 190 -35.57 -5.27 17.62
CA TYR A 190 -35.87 -5.07 16.19
C TYR A 190 -34.61 -4.86 15.34
N PHE A 191 -33.51 -4.41 15.95
CA PHE A 191 -32.27 -4.06 15.23
C PHE A 191 -31.14 -5.06 15.48
N ILE A 192 -31.19 -5.82 16.58
CA ILE A 192 -30.11 -6.67 17.04
C ILE A 192 -30.64 -8.00 17.53
N ASP A 193 -29.95 -9.07 17.15
CA ASP A 193 -30.17 -10.42 17.64
C ASP A 193 -29.96 -10.54 19.16
N ILE A 194 -30.76 -11.39 19.81
CA ILE A 194 -30.75 -11.57 21.27
C ILE A 194 -29.38 -12.02 21.79
N ASP A 195 -28.71 -12.95 21.11
CA ASP A 195 -27.40 -13.44 21.55
C ASP A 195 -26.35 -12.34 21.44
N ARG A 196 -26.44 -11.54 20.39
CA ARG A 196 -25.57 -10.37 20.22
C ARG A 196 -25.85 -9.30 21.27
N LEU A 197 -27.10 -9.13 21.71
CA LEU A 197 -27.47 -8.18 22.76
C LEU A 197 -26.85 -8.59 24.12
N TYR A 198 -26.84 -9.88 24.43
CA TYR A 198 -26.13 -10.41 25.60
C TYR A 198 -24.62 -10.11 25.55
N ASP A 199 -23.98 -10.37 24.41
CA ASP A 199 -22.55 -10.08 24.22
C ASP A 199 -22.23 -8.59 24.38
N ILE A 200 -23.11 -7.71 23.86
CA ILE A 200 -22.96 -6.26 24.02
C ILE A 200 -23.13 -5.87 25.50
N ALA A 201 -24.12 -6.45 26.19
CA ALA A 201 -24.33 -6.22 27.61
C ALA A 201 -23.13 -6.64 28.45
N LEU A 202 -22.56 -7.82 28.18
CA LEU A 202 -21.37 -8.31 28.85
C LEU A 202 -20.18 -7.34 28.66
N GLY A 203 -20.11 -6.74 27.48
CA GLY A 203 -19.17 -5.69 27.12
C GLY A 203 -19.26 -4.38 27.90
N THR A 204 -20.36 -4.14 28.64
CA THR A 204 -20.48 -3.00 29.56
C THR A 204 -19.80 -3.25 30.91
N TYR A 205 -19.39 -4.50 31.16
CA TYR A 205 -18.85 -5.00 32.43
C TYR A 205 -19.81 -4.87 33.64
N ASN A 206 -21.08 -4.52 33.41
CA ASN A 206 -22.11 -4.46 34.44
C ASN A 206 -22.94 -5.75 34.45
N PHE A 207 -22.68 -6.65 35.40
CA PHE A 207 -23.39 -7.92 35.49
C PHE A 207 -24.87 -7.81 35.88
N GLU A 208 -25.27 -6.73 36.55
CA GLU A 208 -26.70 -6.49 36.84
C GLU A 208 -27.46 -6.22 35.54
N LEU A 209 -26.89 -5.37 34.69
CA LEU A 209 -27.43 -5.08 33.36
C LEU A 209 -27.48 -6.35 32.48
N VAL A 210 -26.45 -7.19 32.53
CA VAL A 210 -26.44 -8.48 31.80
C VAL A 210 -27.57 -9.39 32.27
N LEU A 211 -27.79 -9.51 33.58
CA LEU A 211 -28.88 -10.32 34.14
C LEU A 211 -30.24 -9.79 33.71
N MET A 212 -30.47 -8.47 33.83
CA MET A 212 -31.72 -7.84 33.40
C MET A 212 -32.03 -8.11 31.93
N ILE A 213 -31.03 -7.97 31.05
CA ILE A 213 -31.20 -8.25 29.61
C ILE A 213 -31.53 -9.71 29.38
N SER A 214 -30.78 -10.62 30.01
CA SER A 214 -30.93 -12.07 29.84
C SER A 214 -32.33 -12.56 30.24
N GLU A 215 -32.86 -12.04 31.36
CA GLU A 215 -34.22 -12.32 31.84
C GLU A 215 -35.27 -11.80 30.85
N LYS A 216 -35.11 -10.56 30.36
CA LYS A 216 -36.09 -9.92 29.47
C LYS A 216 -36.09 -10.50 28.06
N THR A 217 -34.96 -11.00 27.59
CA THR A 217 -34.86 -11.68 26.30
C THR A 217 -35.13 -13.19 26.38
N GLN A 218 -35.51 -13.71 27.56
CA GLN A 218 -35.81 -15.13 27.79
C GLN A 218 -34.65 -16.07 27.39
N LYS A 219 -33.39 -15.64 27.60
CA LYS A 219 -32.22 -16.49 27.38
C LYS A 219 -32.19 -17.60 28.45
N ASP A 220 -31.76 -18.82 28.10
CA ASP A 220 -31.74 -19.93 29.05
C ASP A 220 -30.78 -19.63 30.23
N PRO A 221 -31.26 -19.60 31.49
CA PRO A 221 -30.42 -19.42 32.67
C PRO A 221 -29.26 -20.40 32.78
N LYS A 222 -29.39 -21.60 32.22
CA LYS A 222 -28.30 -22.59 32.19
C LYS A 222 -27.14 -22.18 31.29
N GLU A 223 -27.36 -21.29 30.32
CA GLU A 223 -26.30 -20.80 29.43
C GLU A 223 -25.52 -19.65 30.06
N TYR A 224 -26.18 -18.65 30.65
CA TYR A 224 -25.51 -17.43 31.10
C TYR A 224 -25.09 -17.43 32.58
N LEU A 225 -25.83 -18.09 33.48
CA LEU A 225 -25.50 -18.08 34.91
C LEU A 225 -24.14 -18.71 35.23
N PRO A 226 -23.75 -19.88 34.64
CA PRO A 226 -22.44 -20.46 34.90
C PRO A 226 -21.29 -19.54 34.48
N GLU A 227 -21.41 -18.89 33.32
CA GLU A 227 -20.42 -17.96 32.79
C GLU A 227 -20.28 -16.73 33.70
N LEU A 228 -21.40 -16.12 34.11
CA LEU A 228 -21.37 -14.97 35.03
C LEU A 228 -20.78 -15.33 36.39
N ASN A 229 -21.10 -16.51 36.92
CA ASN A 229 -20.54 -16.96 38.19
C ASN A 229 -19.02 -17.17 38.09
N GLN A 230 -18.53 -17.77 37.01
CA GLN A 230 -17.08 -17.91 36.76
C GLN A 230 -16.38 -16.54 36.66
N LEU A 231 -16.97 -15.58 35.94
CA LEU A 231 -16.40 -14.23 35.82
C LEU A 231 -16.43 -13.46 37.14
N ARG A 232 -17.45 -13.68 38.00
CA ARG A 232 -17.53 -13.07 39.34
C ARG A 232 -16.42 -13.55 40.28
N LEU A 233 -15.93 -14.78 40.12
CA LEU A 233 -14.82 -15.31 40.92
C LEU A 233 -13.49 -14.57 40.67
N ILE A 234 -13.34 -13.92 39.51
CA ILE A 234 -12.13 -13.14 39.21
C ILE A 234 -12.17 -11.83 39.99
N THR A 235 -11.42 -11.73 41.08
CA THR A 235 -11.43 -10.55 41.98
C THR A 235 -10.80 -9.30 41.35
N SER A 236 -9.77 -9.48 40.51
CA SER A 236 -9.14 -8.36 39.79
C SER A 236 -10.08 -7.78 38.74
N HIS A 237 -10.40 -6.49 38.89
CA HIS A 237 -11.28 -5.76 37.98
C HIS A 237 -10.75 -5.75 36.54
N ASN A 238 -9.48 -5.36 36.36
CA ASN A 238 -8.87 -5.26 35.03
C ASN A 238 -8.66 -6.62 34.38
N TRP A 239 -8.31 -7.65 35.16
CA TRP A 239 -8.18 -9.01 34.64
C TRP A 239 -9.53 -9.61 34.23
N ARG A 240 -10.60 -9.34 35.01
CA ARG A 240 -11.97 -9.73 34.66
C ARG A 240 -12.39 -9.10 33.33
N LYS A 241 -12.13 -7.79 33.14
CA LYS A 241 -12.39 -7.11 31.87
C LYS A 241 -11.60 -7.70 30.71
N PHE A 242 -10.31 -8.00 30.91
CA PHE A 242 -9.48 -8.69 29.92
C PHE A 242 -10.12 -10.01 29.46
N LYS A 243 -10.55 -10.86 30.41
CA LYS A 243 -11.22 -12.14 30.11
C LYS A 243 -12.54 -11.93 29.35
N ILE A 244 -13.35 -10.97 29.76
CA ILE A 244 -14.60 -10.61 29.08
C ILE A 244 -14.31 -10.17 27.63
N ASP A 245 -13.37 -9.26 27.41
CA ASP A 245 -13.07 -8.79 26.06
C ASP A 245 -12.43 -9.86 25.18
N CYS A 246 -11.63 -10.77 25.75
CA CYS A 246 -11.14 -11.95 25.04
C CYS A 246 -12.30 -12.85 24.58
N ARG A 247 -13.28 -13.12 25.46
CA ARG A 247 -14.49 -13.88 25.15
C ARG A 247 -15.31 -13.23 24.03
N LEU A 248 -15.42 -11.90 24.06
CA LEU A 248 -16.12 -11.09 23.06
C LEU A 248 -15.28 -10.82 21.79
N LYS A 249 -14.06 -11.36 21.70
CA LYS A 249 -13.10 -11.14 20.60
C LYS A 249 -12.74 -9.66 20.36
N ARG A 250 -12.87 -8.83 21.40
CA ARG A 250 -12.51 -7.40 21.39
C ARG A 250 -11.05 -7.22 21.79
N PHE A 251 -10.16 -7.89 21.07
CA PHE A 251 -8.77 -8.07 21.49
C PHE A 251 -8.01 -6.75 21.74
N LYS A 252 -8.34 -5.65 21.05
CA LYS A 252 -7.76 -4.33 21.35
C LYS A 252 -8.06 -3.88 22.78
N LYS A 253 -9.35 -3.84 23.16
CA LYS A 253 -9.79 -3.51 24.52
C LYS A 253 -9.26 -4.52 25.54
N ALA A 254 -9.25 -5.80 25.18
CA ALA A 254 -8.68 -6.84 26.02
C ALA A 254 -7.23 -6.51 26.38
N ILE A 255 -6.36 -6.27 25.39
CA ILE A 255 -4.96 -5.93 25.63
C ILE A 255 -4.82 -4.65 26.45
N GLU A 256 -5.63 -3.61 26.24
CA GLU A 256 -5.60 -2.41 27.09
C GLU A 256 -5.89 -2.72 28.57
N ASN A 257 -6.95 -3.50 28.84
CA ASN A 257 -7.31 -3.94 30.18
C ASN A 257 -6.25 -4.86 30.80
N GLY A 258 -5.66 -5.75 30.00
CA GLY A 258 -4.55 -6.61 30.42
C GLY A 258 -3.31 -5.80 30.78
N CYS A 259 -2.96 -4.78 29.99
CA CYS A 259 -1.89 -3.85 30.31
C CYS A 259 -2.16 -3.13 31.63
N ASP A 260 -3.37 -2.58 31.84
CA ASP A 260 -3.72 -1.90 33.09
C ASP A 260 -3.57 -2.83 34.31
N TYR A 261 -3.98 -4.10 34.17
CA TYR A 261 -3.75 -5.12 35.20
C TYR A 261 -2.26 -5.34 35.52
N PHE A 262 -1.40 -5.53 34.51
CA PHE A 262 0.02 -5.75 34.73
C PHE A 262 0.74 -4.50 35.24
N ILE A 263 0.31 -3.29 34.84
CA ILE A 263 0.82 -2.04 35.39
C ILE A 263 0.55 -2.00 36.90
N GLU A 264 -0.67 -2.26 37.34
CA GLU A 264 -1.02 -2.30 38.77
C GLU A 264 -0.18 -3.32 39.54
N LEU A 265 0.01 -4.52 38.99
CA LEU A 265 0.82 -5.57 39.62
C LEU A 265 2.30 -5.19 39.74
N LEU A 266 2.88 -4.68 38.65
CA LEU A 266 4.29 -4.27 38.60
C LEU A 266 4.61 -3.17 39.61
N LEU A 267 3.65 -2.28 39.87
CA LEU A 267 3.79 -1.20 40.85
C LEU A 267 3.58 -1.69 42.29
N ASN A 268 2.71 -2.69 42.51
CA ASN A 268 2.32 -3.16 43.85
C ASN A 268 3.16 -4.34 44.40
N LYS A 269 4.22 -4.78 43.69
CA LYS A 269 5.26 -5.75 44.13
C LYS A 269 4.79 -7.12 44.62
N ASN A 270 3.54 -7.54 44.40
CA ASN A 270 3.05 -8.85 44.81
C ASN A 270 3.13 -9.83 43.62
N THR A 271 4.09 -10.75 43.63
CA THR A 271 4.60 -11.44 42.43
C THR A 271 4.11 -12.88 42.22
N ASN A 272 3.38 -13.47 43.16
CA ASN A 272 3.19 -14.93 43.18
C ASN A 272 2.26 -15.50 42.09
N GLU A 273 1.56 -14.68 41.31
CA GLU A 273 0.66 -15.12 40.23
C GLU A 273 0.93 -14.49 38.85
N ILE A 274 2.06 -13.78 38.69
CA ILE A 274 2.28 -12.96 37.48
C ILE A 274 2.57 -13.85 36.27
N ASP A 275 3.40 -14.88 36.40
CA ASP A 275 3.91 -15.65 35.25
C ASP A 275 2.81 -16.36 34.44
N SER A 276 1.90 -17.07 35.12
CA SER A 276 0.82 -17.81 34.43
C SER A 276 -0.13 -16.89 33.68
N LYS A 277 -0.55 -15.78 34.32
CA LYS A 277 -1.42 -14.78 33.68
C LYS A 277 -0.68 -14.03 32.57
N PHE A 278 0.62 -13.80 32.73
CA PHE A 278 1.43 -13.13 31.72
C PHE A 278 1.56 -13.97 30.45
N HIS A 279 1.82 -15.28 30.57
CA HIS A 279 1.81 -16.18 29.42
C HIS A 279 0.46 -16.17 28.67
N GLU A 280 -0.66 -16.16 29.40
CA GLU A 280 -1.97 -16.04 28.78
C GLU A 280 -2.12 -14.74 28.00
N PHE A 281 -1.71 -13.62 28.60
CA PHE A 281 -1.73 -12.30 27.95
C PHE A 281 -0.86 -12.26 26.68
N ILE A 282 0.37 -12.79 26.75
CA ILE A 282 1.27 -12.87 25.60
C ILE A 282 0.66 -13.70 24.46
N ASN A 283 0.04 -14.85 24.76
CA ASN A 283 -0.60 -15.66 23.73
C ASN A 283 -1.71 -14.88 22.98
N ILE A 284 -2.53 -14.11 23.70
CA ILE A 284 -3.53 -13.23 23.06
C ILE A 284 -2.86 -12.10 22.28
N LEU A 285 -1.80 -11.50 22.82
CA LEU A 285 -1.05 -10.42 22.19
C LEU A 285 -0.43 -10.84 20.85
N GLU A 286 0.22 -12.00 20.80
CA GLU A 286 0.91 -12.53 19.63
C GLU A 286 -0.05 -12.95 18.52
N ASN A 287 -1.08 -13.74 18.89
CA ASN A 287 -2.09 -14.21 17.93
C ASN A 287 -2.80 -13.05 17.22
N ASN A 288 -2.99 -11.94 17.92
CA ASN A 288 -3.65 -10.75 17.39
C ASN A 288 -2.69 -9.65 16.90
N ARG A 289 -1.38 -9.83 17.09
CA ARG A 289 -0.30 -8.90 16.68
C ARG A 289 -0.49 -7.48 17.23
N LEU A 290 -0.93 -7.36 18.48
CA LEU A 290 -1.26 -6.08 19.13
C LEU A 290 -0.08 -5.43 19.88
N TYR A 291 1.16 -5.79 19.52
CA TYR A 291 2.40 -5.36 20.18
C TYR A 291 2.52 -3.83 20.33
N LYS A 292 2.30 -3.07 19.25
CA LYS A 292 2.39 -1.60 19.26
C LYS A 292 1.44 -0.98 20.28
N LEU A 293 0.23 -1.53 20.41
CA LEU A 293 -0.77 -1.04 21.35
C LEU A 293 -0.33 -1.33 22.78
N ALA A 294 0.14 -2.55 23.07
CA ALA A 294 0.64 -2.93 24.39
C ALA A 294 1.83 -2.06 24.83
N VAL A 295 2.88 -1.95 23.98
CA VAL A 295 4.07 -1.13 24.27
C VAL A 295 3.69 0.32 24.52
N LYS A 296 2.81 0.90 23.67
CA LYS A 296 2.33 2.27 23.87
C LYS A 296 1.62 2.43 25.22
N LYS A 297 0.74 1.50 25.57
CA LYS A 297 -0.06 1.55 26.81
C LYS A 297 0.84 1.45 28.05
N PHE A 298 1.76 0.49 28.08
CA PHE A 298 2.72 0.33 29.18
C PHE A 298 3.61 1.57 29.36
N LEU A 299 4.22 2.05 28.28
CA LEU A 299 5.16 3.17 28.34
C LEU A 299 4.49 4.55 28.43
N SER A 300 3.16 4.63 28.35
CA SER A 300 2.43 5.86 28.67
C SER A 300 2.41 6.13 30.18
N ASN A 301 2.66 5.11 31.01
CA ASN A 301 2.83 5.28 32.45
C ASN A 301 4.30 5.58 32.77
N SER A 302 4.58 6.75 33.34
CA SER A 302 5.95 7.23 33.63
C SER A 302 6.72 6.37 34.64
N GLN A 303 6.02 5.58 35.45
CA GLN A 303 6.63 4.68 36.44
C GLN A 303 7.11 3.36 35.83
N ILE A 304 6.63 3.01 34.63
CA ILE A 304 6.99 1.78 33.94
C ILE A 304 8.19 2.03 33.03
N GLN A 305 9.25 1.25 33.23
CA GLN A 305 10.47 1.33 32.42
C GLN A 305 10.51 0.21 31.38
N PRO A 306 11.00 0.47 30.15
CA PRO A 306 11.10 -0.55 29.10
C PRO A 306 12.08 -1.69 29.44
N THR A 307 12.95 -1.49 30.42
CA THR A 307 13.90 -2.50 30.91
C THR A 307 13.33 -3.41 31.99
N MET A 308 12.09 -3.19 32.47
CA MET A 308 11.44 -4.11 33.41
C MET A 308 11.18 -5.46 32.72
N ASN A 309 11.48 -6.57 33.39
CA ASN A 309 11.49 -7.93 32.82
C ASN A 309 10.34 -8.23 31.83
N TYR A 310 9.08 -8.14 32.26
CA TYR A 310 7.91 -8.43 31.42
C TYR A 310 7.70 -7.41 30.28
N ILE A 311 8.04 -6.14 30.50
CA ILE A 311 7.94 -5.10 29.46
C ILE A 311 9.02 -5.31 28.40
N ASN A 312 10.22 -5.68 28.85
CA ASN A 312 11.34 -6.00 28.00
C ASN A 312 11.04 -7.19 27.09
N GLU A 313 10.37 -8.22 27.63
CA GLU A 313 9.90 -9.38 26.86
C GLU A 313 8.89 -8.98 25.78
N ILE A 314 7.90 -8.13 26.10
CA ILE A 314 6.95 -7.63 25.09
C ILE A 314 7.65 -6.82 24.00
N ILE A 315 8.63 -5.99 24.37
CA ILE A 315 9.45 -5.22 23.43
C ILE A 315 10.25 -6.18 22.53
N LYS A 316 10.87 -7.22 23.10
CA LYS A 316 11.59 -8.24 22.35
C LYS A 316 10.67 -8.94 21.35
N LEU A 317 9.49 -9.40 21.78
CA LEU A 317 8.51 -10.04 20.89
C LEU A 317 8.06 -9.11 19.76
N TYR A 318 7.92 -7.81 20.04
CA TYR A 318 7.60 -6.84 19.01
C TYR A 318 8.73 -6.69 17.98
N GLY A 319 9.98 -6.59 18.46
CA GLY A 319 11.16 -6.56 17.60
C GLY A 319 11.27 -7.83 16.75
N ASP A 320 11.10 -9.01 17.36
CA ASP A 320 11.17 -10.32 16.69
C ASP A 320 10.09 -10.40 15.59
N TYR A 321 8.87 -9.96 15.88
CA TYR A 321 7.81 -9.86 14.89
C TYR A 321 8.21 -8.95 13.70
N LEU A 322 8.79 -7.78 13.96
CA LEU A 322 9.23 -6.86 12.91
C LEU A 322 10.39 -7.44 12.08
N MET A 323 11.32 -8.17 12.71
CA MET A 323 12.38 -8.92 12.03
C MET A 323 11.80 -9.95 11.06
N THR A 324 10.78 -10.73 11.46
CA THR A 324 10.12 -11.68 10.53
C THR A 324 9.44 -10.99 9.34
N LYS A 325 9.07 -9.71 9.48
CA LYS A 325 8.48 -8.89 8.42
C LYS A 325 9.51 -8.12 7.59
N LYS A 326 10.81 -8.24 7.92
CA LYS A 326 11.91 -7.50 7.29
C LYS A 326 11.84 -5.99 7.48
N TYR A 327 11.12 -5.53 8.50
CA TYR A 327 11.15 -4.13 8.95
C TYR A 327 12.34 -3.96 9.90
N TYR A 328 13.55 -4.07 9.35
CA TYR A 328 14.79 -4.21 10.11
C TYR A 328 15.10 -2.96 10.94
N ILE A 329 14.92 -1.77 10.36
CA ILE A 329 15.19 -0.51 11.06
C ILE A 329 14.18 -0.31 12.20
N GLU A 330 12.90 -0.57 11.96
CA GLU A 330 11.87 -0.48 12.99
C GLU A 330 12.07 -1.52 14.11
N ALA A 331 12.50 -2.74 13.76
CA ALA A 331 12.87 -3.74 14.75
C ALA A 331 14.03 -3.25 15.63
N ALA A 332 15.07 -2.68 15.02
CA ALA A 332 16.23 -2.15 15.71
C ALA A 332 15.85 -1.04 16.70
N LEU A 333 15.02 -0.08 16.29
CA LEU A 333 14.52 1.00 17.14
C LEU A 333 13.70 0.49 18.33
N ILE A 334 12.94 -0.59 18.14
CA ILE A 334 12.17 -1.22 19.22
C ILE A 334 13.09 -1.97 20.19
N TYR A 335 14.05 -2.75 19.70
CA TYR A 335 15.05 -3.40 20.56
C TYR A 335 15.88 -2.38 21.35
N GLU A 336 16.32 -1.28 20.72
CA GLU A 336 17.07 -0.20 21.37
C GLU A 336 16.27 0.44 22.51
N ARG A 337 14.95 0.63 22.33
CA ARG A 337 14.05 1.09 23.40
C ARG A 337 14.06 0.15 24.62
N GLY A 338 14.18 -1.15 24.40
CA GLY A 338 14.35 -2.17 25.45
C GLY A 338 15.77 -2.34 25.96
N LYS A 339 16.76 -1.57 25.46
CA LYS A 339 18.20 -1.79 25.71
C LYS A 339 18.68 -3.20 25.34
N LEU A 340 18.03 -3.81 24.35
CA LEU A 340 18.40 -5.10 23.75
C LEU A 340 19.43 -4.86 22.65
N TYR A 341 20.61 -4.35 23.03
CA TYR A 341 21.54 -3.74 22.09
C TYR A 341 22.14 -4.73 21.07
N GLU A 342 22.35 -5.99 21.44
CA GLU A 342 22.81 -7.02 20.49
C GLU A 342 21.80 -7.26 19.37
N GLN A 343 20.51 -7.42 19.74
CA GLN A 343 19.42 -7.62 18.79
C GLN A 343 19.19 -6.36 17.93
N ALA A 344 19.29 -5.17 18.54
CA ALA A 344 19.21 -3.90 17.84
C ALA A 344 20.34 -3.75 16.82
N SER A 345 21.58 -4.06 17.20
CA SER A 345 22.75 -4.02 16.31
C SER A 345 22.60 -4.98 15.14
N GLN A 346 22.17 -6.23 15.40
CA GLN A 346 21.90 -7.19 14.33
C GLN A 346 20.82 -6.68 13.36
N ALA A 347 19.75 -6.09 13.88
CA ALA A 347 18.66 -5.54 13.08
C ALA A 347 19.13 -4.32 12.24
N TYR A 348 19.92 -3.41 12.82
CA TYR A 348 20.52 -2.28 12.10
C TYR A 348 21.42 -2.73 10.95
N ARG A 349 22.24 -3.78 11.16
CA ARG A 349 23.07 -4.37 10.09
C ARG A 349 22.25 -4.92 8.94
N GLN A 350 21.20 -5.70 9.26
CA GLN A 350 20.28 -6.20 8.23
C GLN A 350 19.51 -5.09 7.52
N GLY A 351 19.23 -3.99 8.22
CA GLY A 351 18.65 -2.77 7.68
C GLY A 351 19.63 -1.85 6.93
N LYS A 352 20.92 -2.22 6.86
CA LYS A 352 22.01 -1.41 6.30
C LYS A 352 22.18 -0.03 6.94
N ASP A 353 21.74 0.13 8.19
CA ASP A 353 21.95 1.34 8.99
C ASP A 353 23.12 1.14 9.94
N VAL A 354 24.31 1.11 9.35
CA VAL A 354 25.51 0.66 10.03
C VAL A 354 25.99 1.65 11.08
N GLN A 355 25.74 2.94 10.88
CA GLN A 355 26.08 3.99 11.85
C GLN A 355 25.34 3.80 13.18
N ASN A 356 24.05 3.45 13.12
CA ASN A 356 23.32 3.11 14.33
C ASN A 356 23.78 1.80 14.96
N SER A 357 24.27 0.82 14.19
CA SER A 357 24.91 -0.38 14.75
C SER A 357 26.21 -0.04 15.50
N LEU A 358 27.08 0.79 14.92
CA LEU A 358 28.34 1.24 15.53
C LEU A 358 28.09 2.03 16.83
N LYS A 359 27.08 2.91 16.82
CA LYS A 359 26.64 3.69 18.00
C LYS A 359 26.38 2.81 19.22
N LEU A 360 25.87 1.58 19.04
CA LEU A 360 25.50 0.70 20.13
C LEU A 360 26.68 -0.09 20.74
N LEU A 361 27.84 -0.11 20.09
CA LEU A 361 28.96 -0.95 20.54
C LEU A 361 29.46 -0.67 21.95
N PRO A 362 29.61 0.58 22.40
CA PRO A 362 30.02 0.86 23.77
C PRO A 362 29.03 0.37 24.82
N ASP A 363 27.75 0.22 24.47
CA ASP A 363 26.73 -0.26 25.40
C ASP A 363 26.62 -1.80 25.38
N ILE A 364 26.85 -2.44 24.23
CA ILE A 364 26.99 -3.90 24.12
C ILE A 364 28.16 -4.37 24.97
N SER A 365 29.33 -3.71 24.87
CA SER A 365 30.52 -4.11 25.61
C SER A 365 30.33 -4.02 27.13
N LYS A 366 29.58 -3.03 27.62
CA LYS A 366 29.25 -2.89 29.04
C LYS A 366 28.29 -3.97 29.57
N GLN A 367 27.44 -4.54 28.72
CA GLN A 367 26.45 -5.54 29.15
C GLN A 367 27.05 -6.95 29.30
N ILE A 368 28.12 -7.24 28.56
CA ILE A 368 28.80 -8.54 28.62
C ILE A 368 29.67 -8.61 29.88
N LYS A 369 29.27 -9.46 30.84
CA LYS A 369 29.99 -9.67 32.12
C LYS A 369 31.26 -10.54 32.00
N GLN A 370 31.64 -10.95 30.79
CA GLN A 370 32.77 -11.85 30.57
C GLN A 370 34.11 -11.08 30.54
N PRO A 371 35.23 -11.74 30.89
CA PRO A 371 36.57 -11.14 30.85
C PRO A 371 37.14 -11.13 29.42
N ILE A 372 36.31 -10.88 28.42
CA ILE A 372 36.76 -10.70 27.03
C ILE A 372 37.23 -9.25 26.94
N THR A 373 38.45 -9.04 26.45
CA THR A 373 38.95 -7.68 26.25
C THR A 373 38.04 -6.95 25.26
N GLN A 374 37.72 -5.69 25.52
CA GLN A 374 36.89 -4.87 24.63
C GLN A 374 37.37 -4.93 23.16
N THR A 375 38.68 -5.09 22.97
CA THR A 375 39.39 -5.33 21.71
C THR A 375 38.90 -6.57 20.95
N GLU A 376 38.75 -7.73 21.61
CA GLU A 376 38.29 -8.97 20.98
C GLU A 376 36.84 -8.84 20.48
N GLN A 377 35.99 -8.10 21.21
CA GLN A 377 34.61 -7.84 20.80
C GLN A 377 34.53 -6.99 19.53
N TYR A 378 35.31 -5.90 19.48
CA TYR A 378 35.40 -5.06 18.29
C TYR A 378 35.96 -5.84 17.10
N ARG A 379 36.95 -6.71 17.31
CA ARG A 379 37.51 -7.55 16.24
C ARG A 379 36.48 -8.53 15.70
N SER A 380 35.77 -9.26 16.58
CA SER A 380 34.70 -10.18 16.15
C SER A 380 33.59 -9.45 15.39
N LEU A 381 33.23 -8.25 15.82
CA LEU A 381 32.23 -7.44 15.12
C LEU A 381 32.73 -6.94 13.76
N ALA A 382 33.99 -6.48 13.68
CA ALA A 382 34.59 -6.05 12.42
C ALA A 382 34.63 -7.21 11.41
N GLU A 383 34.96 -8.43 11.85
CA GLU A 383 34.88 -9.65 11.04
C GLU A 383 33.46 -9.94 10.57
N GLN A 384 32.46 -9.80 11.45
CA GLN A 384 31.05 -9.96 11.06
C GLN A 384 30.64 -8.93 10.00
N PHE A 385 31.05 -7.66 10.14
CA PHE A 385 30.75 -6.61 9.17
C PHE A 385 31.41 -6.92 7.82
N ARG A 386 32.65 -7.40 7.84
CA ARG A 386 33.38 -7.82 6.65
C ARG A 386 32.68 -8.98 5.95
N ASN A 387 32.18 -9.97 6.70
CA ASN A 387 31.38 -11.09 6.18
C ASN A 387 30.02 -10.63 5.61
N ASP A 388 29.42 -9.62 6.21
CA ASP A 388 28.18 -8.98 5.76
C ASP A 388 28.39 -8.02 4.57
N SER A 389 29.60 -7.95 4.01
CA SER A 389 30.02 -7.03 2.92
C SER A 389 29.95 -5.54 3.26
N LEU A 390 30.01 -5.20 4.55
CA LEU A 390 30.09 -3.84 5.09
C LEU A 390 31.57 -3.46 5.30
N TYR A 391 32.30 -3.36 4.19
CA TYR A 391 33.76 -3.23 4.19
C TYR A 391 34.26 -1.89 4.76
N ILE A 392 33.56 -0.79 4.46
CA ILE A 392 33.90 0.54 4.99
C ILE A 392 33.84 0.52 6.51
N GLU A 393 32.74 0.01 7.05
CA GLU A 393 32.48 0.06 8.48
C GLU A 393 33.31 -0.95 9.26
N SER A 394 33.60 -2.11 8.66
CA SER A 394 34.64 -3.03 9.17
C SER A 394 35.99 -2.33 9.29
N GLY A 395 36.43 -1.65 8.21
CA GLY A 395 37.67 -0.88 8.20
C GLY A 395 37.67 0.26 9.23
N GLN A 396 36.55 0.95 9.42
CA GLN A 396 36.40 2.00 10.43
C GLN A 396 36.47 1.46 11.86
N ILE A 397 36.04 0.23 12.12
CA ILE A 397 36.18 -0.40 13.43
C ILE A 397 37.67 -0.65 13.72
N TYR A 398 38.36 -1.29 12.77
CA TYR A 398 39.80 -1.55 12.88
C TYR A 398 40.60 -0.27 13.05
N GLU A 399 40.26 0.78 12.30
CA GLU A 399 40.95 2.06 12.35
C GLU A 399 40.68 2.85 13.64
N ASN A 400 39.40 3.10 13.96
CA ASN A 400 39.04 4.07 15.00
C ASN A 400 39.01 3.47 16.42
N TYR A 401 38.79 2.15 16.53
CA TYR A 401 38.59 1.49 17.83
C TYR A 401 39.72 0.52 18.17
N LEU A 402 40.36 -0.09 17.16
CA LEU A 402 41.41 -1.08 17.36
C LEU A 402 42.83 -0.56 17.05
N ASN A 403 42.94 0.57 16.33
CA ASN A 403 44.20 1.08 15.78
C ASN A 403 44.98 0.02 14.95
N ASP A 404 44.26 -0.90 14.32
CA ASP A 404 44.81 -2.00 13.52
C ASP A 404 44.70 -1.63 12.03
N TYR A 405 45.63 -0.81 11.55
CA TYR A 405 45.56 -0.23 10.21
C TYR A 405 45.77 -1.25 9.08
N GLU A 406 46.43 -2.38 9.36
CA GLU A 406 46.63 -3.45 8.38
C GLU A 406 45.32 -4.22 8.14
N GLU A 407 44.60 -4.60 9.18
CA GLU A 407 43.27 -5.21 9.02
C GLU A 407 42.24 -4.23 8.45
N ALA A 408 42.37 -2.94 8.78
CA ALA A 408 41.59 -1.89 8.13
C ALA A 408 41.86 -1.84 6.62
N LEU A 409 43.15 -1.86 6.21
CA LEU A 409 43.56 -1.91 4.82
C LEU A 409 42.96 -3.12 4.10
N LEU A 410 43.09 -4.32 4.67
CA LEU A 410 42.54 -5.54 4.08
C LEU A 410 41.02 -5.46 3.90
N SER A 411 40.31 -4.86 4.86
CA SER A 411 38.86 -4.65 4.77
C SER A 411 38.51 -3.70 3.63
N TYR A 412 39.19 -2.55 3.52
CA TYR A 412 38.96 -1.59 2.44
C TYR A 412 39.37 -2.12 1.05
N LEU A 413 40.45 -2.89 0.95
CA LEU A 413 40.88 -3.53 -0.30
C LEU A 413 39.84 -4.54 -0.81
N GLN A 414 39.27 -5.35 0.09
CA GLN A 414 38.23 -6.32 -0.27
C GLN A 414 36.94 -5.64 -0.74
N GLY A 415 36.64 -4.44 -0.24
CA GLY A 415 35.52 -3.62 -0.70
C GLY A 415 35.79 -2.74 -1.91
N HIS A 416 37.02 -2.75 -2.45
CA HIS A 416 37.46 -1.82 -3.51
C HIS A 416 37.32 -0.33 -3.12
N GLU A 417 37.45 -0.04 -1.83
CA GLU A 417 37.31 1.29 -1.25
C GLU A 417 38.61 2.10 -1.37
N TRP A 418 39.06 2.30 -2.60
CA TRP A 418 40.39 2.84 -2.92
C TRP A 418 40.67 4.21 -2.29
N SER A 419 39.66 5.07 -2.16
CA SER A 419 39.83 6.37 -1.51
C SER A 419 40.17 6.23 -0.02
N HIS A 420 39.65 5.21 0.68
CA HIS A 420 40.01 4.90 2.07
C HIS A 420 41.43 4.33 2.15
N VAL A 421 41.81 3.48 1.19
CA VAL A 421 43.15 2.89 1.09
C VAL A 421 44.22 3.97 0.89
N ILE A 422 44.06 4.87 -0.08
CA ILE A 422 45.01 5.98 -0.32
C ILE A 422 45.11 6.87 0.92
N ARG A 423 43.98 7.16 1.57
CA ARG A 423 43.97 7.94 2.80
C ARG A 423 44.81 7.27 3.88
N LEU A 424 44.65 5.95 4.10
CA LEU A 424 45.45 5.20 5.07
C LEU A 424 46.95 5.30 4.77
N PHE A 425 47.38 5.15 3.51
CA PHE A 425 48.78 5.33 3.12
C PHE A 425 49.28 6.76 3.33
N SER A 426 48.43 7.77 3.12
CA SER A 426 48.81 9.17 3.38
C SER A 426 48.89 9.54 4.87
N THR A 427 48.20 8.81 5.76
CA THR A 427 48.12 9.15 7.18
C THR A 427 48.88 8.16 8.06
N SER A 428 48.46 6.90 8.08
CA SER A 428 48.83 5.91 9.10
C SER A 428 49.81 4.85 8.59
N LEU A 429 49.86 4.62 7.27
CA LEU A 429 50.70 3.61 6.61
C LEU A 429 51.78 4.22 5.71
N HIS A 430 52.18 5.48 5.96
CA HIS A 430 53.12 6.23 5.09
C HIS A 430 54.51 5.57 4.96
N ASP A 431 54.97 4.84 5.97
CA ASP A 431 56.25 4.14 5.94
C ASP A 431 56.15 2.74 5.29
N ARG A 432 54.95 2.18 5.11
CA ARG A 432 54.71 0.80 4.66
C ARG A 432 54.61 0.66 3.15
N HIS A 433 55.72 0.95 2.47
CA HIS A 433 55.85 0.84 1.02
C HIS A 433 55.67 -0.60 0.51
N ASP A 434 56.04 -1.59 1.34
CA ASP A 434 55.82 -3.01 1.11
C ASP A 434 54.33 -3.33 0.87
N LEU A 435 53.45 -2.82 1.74
CA LEU A 435 52.00 -3.02 1.61
C LEU A 435 51.42 -2.23 0.44
N TYR A 436 51.99 -1.04 0.15
CA TYR A 436 51.56 -0.26 -1.00
C TYR A 436 51.77 -1.03 -2.31
N GLU A 437 52.97 -1.58 -2.51
CA GLU A 437 53.31 -2.32 -3.73
C GLU A 437 52.64 -3.70 -3.80
N HIS A 438 52.70 -4.50 -2.72
CA HIS A 438 52.27 -5.90 -2.77
C HIS A 438 50.78 -6.10 -2.52
N GLU A 439 50.15 -5.30 -1.66
CA GLU A 439 48.72 -5.44 -1.35
C GLU A 439 47.89 -4.50 -2.23
N PHE A 440 48.14 -3.19 -2.16
CA PHE A 440 47.28 -2.20 -2.83
C PHE A 440 47.43 -2.22 -4.35
N LEU A 441 48.64 -2.06 -4.90
CA LEU A 441 48.81 -2.02 -6.36
C LEU A 441 48.43 -3.36 -7.00
N SER A 442 48.73 -4.49 -6.35
CA SER A 442 48.32 -5.81 -6.82
C SER A 442 46.80 -5.94 -6.92
N ALA A 443 46.09 -5.61 -5.84
CA ALA A 443 44.62 -5.63 -5.81
C ALA A 443 44.00 -4.65 -6.81
N PHE A 444 44.55 -3.44 -6.91
CA PHE A 444 44.07 -2.40 -7.82
C PHE A 444 44.27 -2.79 -9.29
N ASN A 445 45.45 -3.31 -9.66
CA ASN A 445 45.70 -3.78 -11.03
C ASN A 445 44.81 -4.97 -11.39
N THR A 446 44.59 -5.90 -10.45
CA THR A 446 43.67 -7.02 -10.66
C THR A 446 42.25 -6.52 -10.96
N PHE A 447 41.74 -5.57 -10.15
CA PHE A 447 40.44 -4.94 -10.36
C PHE A 447 40.36 -4.18 -11.70
N TYR A 448 41.42 -3.44 -12.04
CA TYR A 448 41.52 -2.73 -13.31
C TYR A 448 41.43 -3.69 -14.51
N ASP A 449 42.15 -4.81 -14.47
CA ASP A 449 42.12 -5.82 -15.52
C ASP A 449 40.77 -6.56 -15.59
N ASP A 450 40.12 -6.81 -14.46
CA ASP A 450 38.75 -7.33 -14.38
C ASP A 450 37.75 -6.36 -15.02
N LEU A 451 37.84 -5.06 -14.71
CA LEU A 451 36.98 -4.03 -15.27
C LEU A 451 37.17 -3.91 -16.79
N GLN A 452 38.41 -3.94 -17.28
CA GLN A 452 38.69 -3.97 -18.72
C GLN A 452 38.11 -5.21 -19.41
N ARG A 453 38.22 -6.38 -18.79
CA ARG A 453 37.64 -7.63 -19.30
C ARG A 453 36.11 -7.56 -19.30
N GLN A 454 35.51 -6.98 -18.26
CA GLN A 454 34.07 -6.80 -18.19
C GLN A 454 33.56 -5.87 -19.31
N ILE A 455 34.21 -4.72 -19.52
CA ILE A 455 33.87 -3.80 -20.62
C ILE A 455 33.92 -4.53 -21.96
N ARG A 456 35.00 -5.28 -22.21
CA ARG A 456 35.15 -6.05 -23.45
C ARG A 456 34.05 -7.09 -23.62
N ASN A 457 33.81 -7.92 -22.62
CA ASN A 457 32.86 -9.03 -22.68
C ASN A 457 31.41 -8.54 -22.81
N ASP A 458 31.02 -7.53 -22.02
CA ASP A 458 29.67 -6.98 -22.07
C ASP A 458 29.43 -6.26 -23.42
N PHE A 459 30.45 -5.61 -23.97
CA PHE A 459 30.37 -4.98 -25.30
C PHE A 459 30.33 -6.00 -26.45
N GLU A 460 31.14 -7.07 -26.42
CA GLU A 460 31.09 -8.16 -27.41
C GLU A 460 29.73 -8.86 -27.41
N LYS A 461 29.13 -9.07 -26.23
CA LYS A 461 27.75 -9.58 -26.10
C LYS A 461 26.75 -8.64 -26.71
N PHE A 462 26.87 -7.33 -26.44
CA PHE A 462 26.00 -6.30 -27.02
C PHE A 462 26.06 -6.32 -28.55
N GLN A 463 27.28 -6.38 -29.12
CA GLN A 463 27.45 -6.46 -30.57
C GLN A 463 26.85 -7.73 -31.16
N THR A 464 27.02 -8.87 -30.49
CA THR A 464 26.47 -10.17 -30.95
C THR A 464 24.95 -10.15 -30.97
N GLN A 465 24.32 -9.68 -29.89
CA GLN A 465 22.86 -9.57 -29.78
C GLN A 465 22.30 -8.55 -30.79
N THR A 466 22.97 -7.41 -30.98
CA THR A 466 22.57 -6.39 -31.95
C THR A 466 22.67 -6.91 -33.38
N LYS A 467 23.73 -7.66 -33.71
CA LYS A 467 23.88 -8.34 -35.01
C LYS A 467 22.75 -9.35 -35.24
N ARG A 468 22.41 -10.17 -34.23
CA ARG A 468 21.32 -11.14 -34.32
C ARG A 468 19.96 -10.45 -34.54
N LEU A 469 19.67 -9.39 -33.80
CA LEU A 469 18.46 -8.59 -33.99
C LEU A 469 18.39 -7.98 -35.40
N THR A 470 19.52 -7.53 -35.93
CA THR A 470 19.61 -6.99 -37.30
C THR A 470 19.28 -8.06 -38.34
N ILE A 471 19.77 -9.30 -38.16
CA ILE A 471 19.46 -10.44 -39.03
C ILE A 471 17.95 -10.74 -39.00
N LEU A 472 17.34 -10.85 -37.82
CA LEU A 472 15.88 -11.10 -37.69
C LEU A 472 15.04 -10.04 -38.41
N ARG A 473 15.42 -8.77 -38.27
CA ARG A 473 14.73 -7.66 -38.95
C ARG A 473 14.94 -7.66 -40.46
N THR A 474 16.12 -8.07 -40.93
CA THR A 474 16.40 -8.23 -42.37
C THR A 474 15.58 -9.37 -42.96
N ASN A 475 15.48 -10.50 -42.25
CA ASN A 475 14.63 -11.63 -42.67
C ASN A 475 13.15 -11.23 -42.71
N LEU A 476 12.67 -10.49 -41.70
CA LEU A 476 11.31 -9.95 -41.68
C LEU A 476 11.05 -9.00 -42.86
N PHE A 477 12.03 -8.15 -43.19
CA PHE A 477 11.96 -7.26 -44.35
C PHE A 477 11.86 -8.04 -45.66
N GLN A 478 12.69 -9.07 -45.84
CA GLN A 478 12.67 -9.92 -47.03
C GLN A 478 11.34 -10.66 -47.17
N HIS A 479 10.82 -11.25 -46.08
CA HIS A 479 9.55 -11.96 -46.07
C HIS A 479 8.37 -11.05 -46.48
N ILE A 480 8.29 -9.83 -45.93
CA ILE A 480 7.23 -8.87 -46.30
C ILE A 480 7.40 -8.43 -47.75
N LYS A 481 8.63 -8.24 -48.23
CA LYS A 481 8.92 -7.89 -49.62
C LYS A 481 8.44 -8.98 -50.58
N GLU A 482 8.74 -10.24 -50.31
CA GLU A 482 8.32 -11.39 -51.13
C GLU A 482 6.80 -11.50 -51.24
N ILE A 483 6.07 -11.26 -50.15
CA ILE A 483 4.59 -11.26 -50.16
C ILE A 483 4.05 -10.13 -51.04
N LEU A 484 4.59 -8.92 -50.90
CA LEU A 484 4.17 -7.76 -51.70
C LEU A 484 4.53 -7.93 -53.19
N ASP A 485 5.71 -8.48 -53.50
CA ASP A 485 6.14 -8.79 -54.88
C ASP A 485 5.24 -9.85 -55.52
N SER A 486 4.63 -10.74 -54.73
CA SER A 486 3.64 -11.73 -55.21
C SER A 486 2.24 -11.14 -55.49
N GLY A 487 2.06 -9.82 -55.30
CA GLY A 487 0.78 -9.13 -55.50
C GLY A 487 -0.23 -9.33 -54.36
N ARG A 488 0.19 -9.91 -53.24
CA ARG A 488 -0.63 -10.10 -52.03
C ARG A 488 -0.34 -9.00 -51.01
N ASP A 489 -1.35 -8.63 -50.23
CA ASP A 489 -1.17 -7.69 -49.13
C ASP A 489 -0.68 -8.43 -47.87
N TYR A 490 0.33 -7.88 -47.20
CA TYR A 490 0.80 -8.41 -45.91
C TYR A 490 -0.12 -7.96 -44.78
N ASP A 491 -1.00 -8.83 -44.30
CA ASP A 491 -1.78 -8.64 -43.08
C ASP A 491 -1.01 -9.15 -41.85
N ILE A 492 -0.95 -8.35 -40.77
CA ILE A 492 -0.22 -8.69 -39.55
C ILE A 492 -0.95 -9.79 -38.77
N ASP A 493 -2.30 -9.78 -38.77
CA ASP A 493 -3.09 -10.73 -37.98
C ASP A 493 -3.18 -12.13 -38.62
N GLU A 494 -3.28 -12.21 -39.95
CA GLU A 494 -3.39 -13.51 -40.64
C GLU A 494 -2.06 -14.29 -40.71
N ASN A 495 -0.93 -13.59 -40.72
CA ASN A 495 0.40 -14.20 -40.86
C ASN A 495 1.03 -14.64 -39.52
N ASP A 496 0.53 -14.17 -38.37
CA ASP A 496 1.03 -14.56 -37.03
C ASP A 496 0.45 -15.90 -36.52
N ASP A 497 -0.65 -16.39 -37.13
CA ASP A 497 -1.36 -17.63 -36.76
C ASP A 497 -0.90 -18.88 -37.57
N GLN A 498 -0.11 -18.72 -38.62
CA GLN A 498 0.27 -19.84 -39.52
C GLN A 498 1.63 -20.50 -39.20
N SER A 499 2.36 -20.06 -38.16
CA SER A 499 3.70 -20.57 -37.83
C SER A 499 3.74 -21.76 -36.85
N ASP A 500 2.63 -22.50 -36.68
CA ASP A 500 2.44 -23.46 -35.57
C ASP A 500 2.68 -24.95 -35.91
N ASN A 501 3.32 -25.29 -37.04
CA ASN A 501 3.36 -26.68 -37.51
C ASN A 501 4.59 -27.55 -37.18
N ASP A 502 5.66 -27.06 -36.54
CA ASP A 502 6.93 -27.83 -36.49
C ASP A 502 7.49 -28.20 -35.10
N ASP A 503 6.72 -28.15 -34.01
CA ASP A 503 7.21 -28.64 -32.71
C ASP A 503 6.22 -29.63 -32.02
N GLN A 504 6.00 -30.78 -32.66
CA GLN A 504 5.41 -31.94 -32.00
C GLN A 504 6.48 -32.77 -31.29
N ASN A 505 6.77 -32.45 -30.03
CA ASN A 505 7.11 -33.47 -29.04
C ASN A 505 7.06 -32.96 -27.59
N ILE A 506 6.47 -33.81 -26.74
CA ILE A 506 6.47 -33.81 -25.27
C ILE A 506 5.22 -33.22 -24.57
N ASN A 507 4.33 -34.18 -24.27
CA ASN A 507 3.49 -34.36 -23.09
C ASN A 507 2.39 -33.32 -22.74
N ASP A 508 1.16 -33.78 -23.01
CA ASP A 508 -0.08 -33.63 -22.25
C ASP A 508 -0.03 -32.78 -20.97
N ASP A 509 -0.64 -31.58 -21.05
CA ASP A 509 -1.64 -31.08 -20.09
C ASP A 509 -2.02 -29.61 -20.43
N ARG A 510 -2.56 -29.39 -21.62
CA ARG A 510 -3.05 -28.07 -22.04
C ARG A 510 -4.41 -28.13 -22.71
N ARG A 511 -5.44 -28.32 -21.89
CA ARG A 511 -6.80 -27.86 -22.22
C ARG A 511 -7.28 -26.88 -21.18
N THR A 512 -7.25 -25.59 -21.51
CA THR A 512 -8.38 -24.67 -21.29
C THR A 512 -8.07 -23.28 -21.85
N LEU A 513 -8.70 -22.93 -22.98
CA LEU A 513 -9.61 -21.78 -23.07
C LEU A 513 -10.30 -21.72 -24.46
N ALA A 514 -11.63 -21.68 -24.38
CA ALA A 514 -12.63 -21.14 -25.32
C ALA A 514 -12.21 -20.81 -26.76
N THR A 515 -12.84 -21.45 -27.75
CA THR A 515 -14.04 -20.92 -28.46
C THR A 515 -14.52 -21.93 -29.50
N ARG A 516 -15.74 -22.46 -29.35
CA ARG A 516 -16.53 -22.97 -30.47
C ARG A 516 -17.97 -22.49 -30.34
N THR A 517 -18.36 -21.68 -31.31
CA THR A 517 -19.73 -21.33 -31.66
C THR A 517 -20.39 -22.44 -32.48
N ALA A 518 -21.73 -22.52 -32.40
CA ALA A 518 -22.68 -23.40 -33.09
C ALA A 518 -22.72 -24.85 -32.56
N ALA A 519 -23.85 -25.49 -32.26
CA ALA A 519 -25.27 -25.15 -32.39
C ALA A 519 -26.10 -25.95 -31.35
N ASP A 520 -27.36 -25.54 -31.20
CA ASP A 520 -28.53 -26.24 -30.66
C ASP A 520 -28.84 -26.30 -29.15
N ASP A 521 -30.11 -25.93 -28.91
CA ASP A 521 -31.07 -26.22 -27.85
C ASP A 521 -31.07 -25.51 -26.48
N THR A 522 -32.01 -24.55 -26.41
CA THR A 522 -32.97 -24.25 -25.33
C THR A 522 -32.48 -24.16 -23.89
N GLY A 523 -32.31 -22.93 -23.39
CA GLY A 523 -32.20 -22.68 -21.94
C GLY A 523 -31.83 -21.25 -21.54
N SER A 524 -32.84 -20.39 -21.35
CA SER A 524 -32.89 -19.15 -20.57
C SER A 524 -31.65 -18.20 -20.48
N ILE A 525 -31.81 -17.03 -21.10
CA ILE A 525 -31.02 -15.81 -20.92
C ILE A 525 -31.36 -15.17 -19.56
N ARG A 526 -30.57 -15.43 -18.52
CA ARG A 526 -30.41 -14.58 -17.31
C ARG A 526 -29.43 -15.26 -16.36
N THR A 527 -28.18 -14.77 -16.28
CA THR A 527 -27.23 -14.90 -15.13
C THR A 527 -25.76 -14.62 -15.53
N ARG A 528 -25.47 -13.56 -16.30
CA ARG A 528 -24.07 -13.15 -16.61
C ARG A 528 -23.71 -11.71 -16.25
N LEU A 529 -24.44 -11.08 -15.35
CA LEU A 529 -24.11 -9.74 -14.84
C LEU A 529 -24.18 -9.69 -13.31
N THR A 530 -23.31 -10.43 -12.63
CA THR A 530 -22.95 -10.18 -11.22
C THR A 530 -21.53 -10.66 -10.92
N LYS A 531 -20.54 -9.90 -11.41
CA LYS A 531 -19.21 -9.84 -10.80
C LYS A 531 -18.99 -8.42 -10.30
N LYS A 532 -18.91 -8.25 -8.98
CA LYS A 532 -17.90 -7.43 -8.27
C LYS A 532 -18.29 -7.34 -6.80
N SER A 533 -17.61 -8.12 -5.96
CA SER A 533 -17.25 -7.82 -4.57
C SER A 533 -16.64 -9.09 -3.98
N GLY A 534 -15.34 -9.06 -3.68
CA GLY A 534 -14.72 -10.10 -2.85
C GLY A 534 -13.33 -10.54 -3.32
N SER A 535 -12.37 -10.41 -2.40
CA SER A 535 -11.00 -10.95 -2.42
C SER A 535 -9.92 -10.08 -3.08
N VAL A 536 -9.23 -9.30 -2.23
CA VAL A 536 -7.97 -8.59 -2.51
C VAL A 536 -6.75 -9.54 -2.38
N SER A 537 -6.94 -10.84 -2.12
CA SER A 537 -5.83 -11.80 -1.92
C SER A 537 -5.40 -12.57 -3.18
N SER A 538 -6.13 -12.47 -4.28
CA SER A 538 -5.83 -13.17 -5.55
C SER A 538 -4.90 -12.40 -6.50
N SER A 539 -4.63 -11.12 -6.24
CA SER A 539 -3.83 -10.24 -7.11
C SER A 539 -2.37 -10.72 -7.25
N LYS A 540 -1.74 -11.18 -6.17
CA LYS A 540 -0.34 -11.65 -6.19
C LYS A 540 -0.14 -12.95 -6.99
N LYS A 541 -1.11 -13.87 -6.97
CA LYS A 541 -1.06 -15.11 -7.76
C LYS A 541 -1.38 -14.86 -9.24
N SER A 542 -2.31 -13.95 -9.53
CA SER A 542 -2.62 -13.52 -10.89
C SER A 542 -1.46 -12.73 -11.52
N GLN A 543 -0.85 -11.80 -10.76
CA GLN A 543 0.37 -11.10 -11.19
C GLN A 543 1.55 -12.05 -11.36
N ARG A 544 1.76 -13.02 -10.46
CA ARG A 544 2.82 -14.04 -10.64
C ARG A 544 2.60 -14.91 -11.86
N ARG A 545 1.36 -15.30 -12.17
CA ARG A 545 1.04 -16.07 -13.38
C ARG A 545 1.20 -15.24 -14.65
N ALA A 546 0.79 -13.97 -14.63
CA ALA A 546 1.03 -13.04 -15.73
C ALA A 546 2.53 -12.77 -15.93
N ALA A 547 3.28 -12.60 -14.83
CA ALA A 547 4.74 -12.46 -14.86
C ALA A 547 5.42 -13.73 -15.37
N GLN A 548 4.98 -14.92 -14.95
CA GLN A 548 5.48 -16.21 -15.47
C GLN A 548 5.12 -16.44 -16.94
N GLN A 549 3.98 -15.92 -17.42
CA GLN A 549 3.61 -15.95 -18.83
C GLN A 549 4.46 -14.97 -19.66
N LEU A 550 4.68 -13.74 -19.16
CA LEU A 550 5.62 -12.77 -19.72
C LEU A 550 7.06 -13.29 -19.73
N GLU A 551 7.48 -14.02 -18.70
CA GLU A 551 8.82 -14.59 -18.57
C GLU A 551 9.05 -15.75 -19.55
N LYS A 552 7.99 -16.49 -19.92
CA LYS A 552 8.03 -17.50 -20.99
C LYS A 552 8.11 -16.91 -22.40
N LEU A 553 7.59 -15.69 -22.62
CA LEU A 553 7.69 -14.98 -23.90
C LEU A 553 9.09 -14.39 -24.15
N VAL A 554 9.94 -14.31 -23.12
CA VAL A 554 11.24 -13.62 -23.16
C VAL A 554 12.39 -14.58 -22.85
N GLN A 555 12.23 -15.88 -23.12
CA GLN A 555 13.38 -16.79 -23.07
C GLN A 555 14.21 -16.61 -24.34
N LEU A 556 15.49 -16.28 -24.17
CA LEU A 556 16.42 -16.14 -25.29
C LEU A 556 16.73 -17.53 -25.89
N LYS A 557 15.87 -17.99 -26.79
CA LYS A 557 16.08 -19.20 -27.60
C LYS A 557 16.07 -18.80 -29.06
N GLU A 558 17.19 -19.02 -29.75
CA GLU A 558 17.29 -18.77 -31.18
C GLU A 558 16.23 -19.59 -31.93
N GLY A 559 15.51 -18.94 -32.85
CA GLY A 559 14.41 -19.53 -33.60
C GLY A 559 13.07 -19.58 -32.88
N SER A 560 12.95 -19.01 -31.67
CA SER A 560 11.66 -18.90 -30.98
C SER A 560 10.76 -17.81 -31.58
N LYS A 561 9.44 -17.96 -31.44
CA LYS A 561 8.43 -17.03 -32.00
C LYS A 561 8.64 -15.56 -31.62
N HIS A 562 9.20 -15.30 -30.44
CA HIS A 562 9.40 -13.95 -29.89
C HIS A 562 10.87 -13.65 -29.57
N GLU A 563 11.79 -14.23 -30.35
CA GLU A 563 13.23 -14.05 -30.18
C GLU A 563 13.65 -12.58 -30.21
N ASP A 564 13.02 -11.78 -31.07
CA ASP A 564 13.26 -10.34 -31.23
C ASP A 564 12.90 -9.55 -29.95
N LEU A 565 11.75 -9.85 -29.32
CA LEU A 565 11.33 -9.25 -28.06
C LEU A 565 12.25 -9.66 -26.90
N ALA A 566 12.70 -10.91 -26.91
CA ALA A 566 13.68 -11.39 -25.94
C ALA A 566 15.02 -10.65 -26.07
N LEU A 567 15.50 -10.46 -27.30
CA LEU A 567 16.71 -9.68 -27.59
C LEU A 567 16.57 -8.20 -27.18
N ILE A 568 15.42 -7.57 -27.41
CA ILE A 568 15.18 -6.17 -27.00
C ILE A 568 15.28 -6.02 -25.48
N ARG A 569 14.67 -6.94 -24.71
CA ARG A 569 14.79 -6.93 -23.25
C ARG A 569 16.23 -7.15 -22.78
N GLU A 570 16.92 -8.15 -23.35
CA GLU A 570 18.30 -8.44 -22.97
C GLU A 570 19.25 -7.28 -23.31
N LEU A 571 19.10 -6.67 -24.49
CA LEU A 571 19.85 -5.46 -24.87
C LEU A 571 19.56 -4.31 -23.90
N TRP A 572 18.31 -4.10 -23.47
CA TRP A 572 17.98 -3.08 -22.47
C TRP A 572 18.71 -3.34 -21.14
N LEU A 573 18.69 -4.58 -20.64
CA LEU A 573 19.35 -4.97 -19.39
C LEU A 573 20.87 -4.83 -19.50
N LEU A 574 21.44 -5.24 -20.63
CA LEU A 574 22.87 -5.16 -20.89
C LEU A 574 23.34 -3.70 -20.99
N ILE A 575 22.64 -2.85 -21.73
CA ILE A 575 22.96 -1.42 -21.87
C ILE A 575 22.85 -0.70 -20.52
N THR A 576 21.79 -0.95 -19.75
CA THR A 576 21.62 -0.31 -18.43
C THR A 576 22.66 -0.79 -17.42
N LYS A 577 23.09 -2.05 -17.49
CA LYS A 577 24.23 -2.55 -16.70
C LYS A 577 25.54 -1.90 -17.15
N PHE A 578 25.77 -1.78 -18.46
CA PHE A 578 26.99 -1.21 -19.03
C PHE A 578 27.11 0.29 -18.72
N ASP A 579 26.02 1.05 -18.76
CA ASP A 579 25.97 2.48 -18.40
C ASP A 579 26.41 2.71 -16.94
N LYS A 580 26.07 1.79 -16.02
CA LYS A 580 26.46 1.89 -14.60
C LYS A 580 27.96 1.72 -14.35
N LEU A 581 28.73 1.18 -15.30
CA LEU A 581 30.19 1.08 -15.18
C LEU A 581 30.86 2.46 -15.18
N ASN A 582 30.15 3.51 -15.60
CA ASN A 582 30.67 4.88 -15.56
C ASN A 582 31.12 5.33 -14.17
N TYR A 583 30.47 4.86 -13.09
CA TYR A 583 30.85 5.17 -11.70
C TYR A 583 32.19 4.53 -11.35
N ASP A 584 32.35 3.24 -11.67
CA ASP A 584 33.57 2.49 -11.40
C ASP A 584 34.74 3.05 -12.22
N ILE A 585 34.51 3.36 -13.50
CA ILE A 585 35.54 3.93 -14.40
C ILE A 585 35.99 5.29 -13.90
N ARG A 586 35.06 6.17 -13.52
CA ARG A 586 35.43 7.47 -12.95
C ARG A 586 36.28 7.29 -11.69
N HIS A 587 35.88 6.37 -10.81
CA HIS A 587 36.60 6.12 -9.56
C HIS A 587 37.99 5.56 -9.84
N VAL A 588 38.12 4.55 -10.70
CA VAL A 588 39.41 3.96 -11.11
C VAL A 588 40.32 5.01 -11.75
N ASN A 589 39.80 5.83 -12.67
CA ASN A 589 40.57 6.89 -13.33
C ASN A 589 41.13 7.90 -12.33
N LYS A 590 40.32 8.28 -11.32
CA LYS A 590 40.77 9.16 -10.24
C LYS A 590 41.92 8.51 -9.46
N ILE A 591 41.78 7.23 -9.12
CA ILE A 591 42.80 6.49 -8.37
C ILE A 591 44.08 6.32 -9.21
N CYS A 592 43.97 6.02 -10.50
CA CYS A 592 45.10 5.99 -11.44
C CYS A 592 45.89 7.30 -11.43
N TYR A 593 45.20 8.44 -11.49
CA TYR A 593 45.84 9.76 -11.41
C TYR A 593 46.54 9.93 -10.05
N GLN A 594 45.89 9.57 -8.95
CA GLN A 594 46.50 9.66 -7.61
C GLN A 594 47.74 8.76 -7.46
N ILE A 595 47.71 7.53 -8.01
CA ILE A 595 48.87 6.64 -8.03
C ILE A 595 50.01 7.25 -8.84
N SER A 596 49.73 7.83 -10.01
CA SER A 596 50.74 8.54 -10.84
C SER A 596 51.40 9.66 -10.06
N THR A 597 50.60 10.50 -9.37
CA THR A 597 51.14 11.59 -8.55
C THR A 597 52.00 11.09 -7.39
N TYR A 598 51.63 9.96 -6.76
CA TYR A 598 52.38 9.38 -5.66
C TYR A 598 53.69 8.74 -6.11
N GLN A 599 53.67 8.00 -7.23
CA GLN A 599 54.84 7.32 -7.80
C GLN A 599 55.73 8.23 -8.65
N ASN A 600 55.28 9.44 -8.96
CA ASN A 600 55.92 10.35 -9.91
C ASN A 600 56.19 9.67 -11.28
N SER A 601 55.19 8.91 -11.77
CA SER A 601 55.26 8.12 -13.00
C SER A 601 53.95 8.18 -13.77
N LEU A 602 54.02 8.49 -15.06
CA LEU A 602 52.86 8.61 -15.95
C LEU A 602 52.19 7.27 -16.32
N GLU A 603 52.73 6.13 -15.86
CA GLU A 603 52.22 4.80 -16.25
C GLU A 603 50.71 4.64 -15.94
N TYR A 604 50.28 5.02 -14.74
CA TYR A 604 48.88 4.89 -14.35
C TYR A 604 47.97 5.95 -14.98
N GLU A 605 48.49 7.14 -15.30
CA GLU A 605 47.74 8.13 -16.09
C GLU A 605 47.40 7.57 -17.48
N LEU A 606 48.39 6.97 -18.17
CA LEU A 606 48.17 6.33 -19.47
C LEU A 606 47.18 5.16 -19.38
N LYS A 607 47.21 4.38 -18.29
CA LYS A 607 46.19 3.34 -18.03
C LYS A 607 44.79 3.94 -17.89
N GLY A 608 44.65 5.00 -17.08
CA GLY A 608 43.37 5.69 -16.88
C GLY A 608 42.81 6.29 -18.18
N GLU A 609 43.67 6.93 -18.97
CA GLU A 609 43.32 7.48 -20.30
C GLU A 609 42.84 6.38 -21.25
N LEU A 610 43.58 5.26 -21.34
CA LEU A 610 43.21 4.13 -22.20
C LEU A 610 41.84 3.55 -21.80
N LEU A 611 41.58 3.39 -20.50
CA LEU A 611 40.30 2.90 -19.99
C LEU A 611 39.15 3.87 -20.34
N GLN A 612 39.36 5.17 -20.13
CA GLN A 612 38.38 6.22 -20.45
C GLN A 612 38.02 6.22 -21.95
N ASN A 613 39.04 6.17 -22.80
CA ASN A 613 38.89 6.22 -24.25
C ASN A 613 38.15 4.98 -24.76
N LYS A 614 38.55 3.79 -24.30
CA LYS A 614 37.90 2.53 -24.68
C LYS A 614 36.43 2.50 -24.30
N TYR A 615 36.08 2.90 -23.08
CA TYR A 615 34.67 2.95 -22.67
C TYR A 615 33.88 4.03 -23.42
N SER A 616 34.48 5.20 -23.67
CA SER A 616 33.87 6.26 -24.48
C SER A 616 33.53 5.79 -25.89
N GLU A 617 34.44 5.05 -26.54
CA GLU A 617 34.24 4.47 -27.86
C GLU A 617 33.07 3.48 -27.86
N CYS A 618 33.05 2.55 -26.90
CA CYS A 618 31.96 1.60 -26.74
C CYS A 618 30.60 2.30 -26.54
N MET A 619 30.55 3.33 -25.68
CA MET A 619 29.33 4.10 -25.42
C MET A 619 28.83 4.85 -26.66
N SER A 620 29.73 5.49 -27.42
CA SER A 620 29.38 6.16 -28.69
C SER A 620 28.74 5.19 -29.68
N ILE A 621 29.25 3.95 -29.75
CA ILE A 621 28.68 2.90 -30.61
C ILE A 621 27.29 2.48 -30.10
N ILE A 622 27.13 2.25 -28.79
CA ILE A 622 25.83 1.90 -28.19
C ILE A 622 24.79 2.98 -28.48
N GLU A 623 25.14 4.26 -28.29
CA GLU A 623 24.24 5.38 -28.52
C GLU A 623 23.73 5.46 -29.97
N LYS A 624 24.63 5.26 -30.95
CA LYS A 624 24.25 5.21 -32.37
C LYS A 624 23.29 4.05 -32.65
N GLN A 625 23.46 2.91 -31.98
CA GLN A 625 22.63 1.72 -32.16
C GLN A 625 21.28 1.81 -31.45
N LEU A 626 21.08 2.70 -30.46
CA LEU A 626 19.79 2.86 -29.77
C LEU A 626 18.64 3.19 -30.72
N ILE A 627 18.88 4.08 -31.68
CA ILE A 627 17.88 4.49 -32.69
C ILE A 627 17.50 3.31 -33.58
N ILE A 628 18.49 2.46 -33.90
CA ILE A 628 18.30 1.27 -34.72
C ILE A 628 17.48 0.24 -33.93
N ILE A 629 17.83 -0.02 -32.67
CA ILE A 629 17.16 -1.02 -31.83
C ILE A 629 15.72 -0.59 -31.47
N TRP A 630 15.50 0.64 -31.02
CA TRP A 630 14.17 1.15 -30.60
C TRP A 630 13.61 2.17 -31.59
N LEU A 631 13.56 1.80 -32.90
CA LEU A 631 12.96 2.55 -34.02
C LEU A 631 12.10 3.74 -33.55
N SER A 632 12.71 4.92 -33.47
CA SER A 632 12.14 6.07 -32.78
C SER A 632 10.79 6.47 -33.39
N THR A 633 9.88 6.97 -32.56
CA THR A 633 8.67 7.68 -33.01
C THR A 633 9.00 8.72 -34.08
N PRO A 634 8.04 9.02 -35.01
CA PRO A 634 8.29 9.62 -36.32
C PRO A 634 8.90 11.04 -36.35
N GLU A 635 9.26 11.63 -35.20
CA GLU A 635 9.71 13.03 -35.10
C GLU A 635 11.18 13.26 -35.52
N HIS A 636 12.01 12.20 -35.62
CA HIS A 636 13.46 12.36 -35.88
C HIS A 636 13.96 11.95 -37.28
N GLN A 637 13.07 11.56 -38.20
CA GLN A 637 13.48 11.07 -39.53
C GLN A 637 13.16 12.03 -40.70
N HIS A 638 12.89 13.32 -40.42
CA HIS A 638 12.60 14.28 -41.50
C HIS A 638 13.82 14.71 -42.34
N HIS A 639 15.03 14.26 -42.01
CA HIS A 639 16.24 14.67 -42.72
C HIS A 639 17.15 13.48 -43.06
N GLN A 640 16.67 12.56 -43.92
CA GLN A 640 17.50 11.78 -44.85
C GLN A 640 16.63 10.80 -45.66
N GLN A 641 15.82 11.29 -46.60
CA GLN A 641 15.27 10.43 -47.65
C GLN A 641 15.37 11.14 -49.00
N GLN A 642 16.52 10.99 -49.64
CA GLN A 642 16.65 11.13 -51.09
C GLN A 642 16.27 9.78 -51.71
N GLN A 643 15.24 9.79 -52.57
CA GLN A 643 14.84 8.72 -53.51
C GLN A 643 14.86 7.27 -52.96
N GLU A 644 14.09 6.97 -51.91
CA GLU A 644 13.73 5.58 -51.62
C GLU A 644 12.50 5.15 -52.45
N ASN A 645 12.56 3.96 -53.05
CA ASN A 645 11.50 3.37 -53.83
C ASN A 645 10.20 3.26 -52.97
N VAL A 646 9.04 3.67 -53.50
CA VAL A 646 7.74 3.72 -52.77
C VAL A 646 7.43 2.39 -52.07
N GLN A 647 7.84 1.29 -52.68
CA GLN A 647 7.67 -0.06 -52.14
C GLN A 647 8.47 -0.30 -50.84
N ILE A 648 9.68 0.25 -50.71
CA ILE A 648 10.53 0.13 -49.51
C ILE A 648 9.90 0.89 -48.33
N LEU A 649 9.32 2.06 -48.59
CA LEU A 649 8.59 2.85 -47.58
C LEU A 649 7.39 2.07 -47.02
N ILE A 650 6.65 1.37 -47.88
CA ILE A 650 5.51 0.54 -47.47
C ILE A 650 5.99 -0.63 -46.59
N ILE A 651 7.05 -1.34 -46.99
CA ILE A 651 7.62 -2.44 -46.20
C ILE A 651 8.06 -1.95 -44.81
N ASN A 652 8.80 -0.85 -44.75
CA ASN A 652 9.28 -0.26 -43.49
C ASN A 652 8.12 0.19 -42.58
N LYS A 653 7.02 0.70 -43.15
CA LYS A 653 5.81 1.04 -42.40
C LYS A 653 5.18 -0.20 -41.76
N LYS A 654 5.04 -1.29 -42.52
CA LYS A 654 4.47 -2.56 -42.02
C LYS A 654 5.32 -3.20 -40.93
N ILE A 655 6.65 -3.16 -41.06
CA ILE A 655 7.58 -3.62 -40.01
C ILE A 655 7.37 -2.82 -38.71
N ARG A 656 7.22 -1.49 -38.80
CA ARG A 656 6.98 -0.66 -37.60
C ARG A 656 5.65 -0.97 -36.95
N GLU A 657 4.59 -1.20 -37.73
CA GLU A 657 3.27 -1.55 -37.20
C GLU A 657 3.30 -2.91 -36.49
N LYS A 658 3.96 -3.91 -37.08
CA LYS A 658 4.17 -5.23 -36.45
C LYS A 658 4.97 -5.12 -35.15
N LEU A 659 6.15 -4.48 -35.20
CA LEU A 659 7.00 -4.32 -34.01
C LEU A 659 6.29 -3.53 -32.89
N LYS A 660 5.50 -2.52 -33.23
CA LYS A 660 4.73 -1.76 -32.24
C LYS A 660 3.69 -2.63 -31.53
N LYS A 661 3.00 -3.50 -32.29
CA LYS A 661 2.03 -4.46 -31.75
C LYS A 661 2.69 -5.52 -30.88
N GLU A 662 3.85 -6.03 -31.28
CA GLU A 662 4.62 -7.02 -30.52
C GLU A 662 5.26 -6.43 -29.26
N LEU A 663 5.75 -5.18 -29.30
CA LEU A 663 6.28 -4.48 -28.12
C LEU A 663 5.23 -4.27 -27.02
N ASP A 664 3.93 -4.26 -27.37
CA ASP A 664 2.86 -4.21 -26.38
C ASP A 664 2.75 -5.49 -25.53
N LEU A 665 3.38 -6.58 -25.95
CA LEU A 665 3.47 -7.84 -25.22
C LEU A 665 4.50 -7.81 -24.08
N ILE A 666 5.44 -6.85 -24.07
CA ILE A 666 6.47 -6.71 -23.02
C ILE A 666 6.19 -5.51 -22.11
N SER A 667 6.77 -5.51 -20.92
CA SER A 667 6.62 -4.43 -19.92
C SER A 667 7.00 -3.06 -20.49
N ASN A 668 6.23 -2.02 -20.14
CA ASN A 668 6.40 -0.65 -20.65
C ASN A 668 7.84 -0.12 -20.62
N GLN A 669 8.63 -0.48 -19.60
CA GLN A 669 10.01 -0.02 -19.43
C GLN A 669 10.96 -0.45 -20.56
N TYR A 670 10.67 -1.57 -21.24
CA TYR A 670 11.51 -2.12 -22.31
C TYR A 670 11.10 -1.62 -23.71
N ARG A 671 9.96 -0.93 -23.81
CA ARG A 671 9.42 -0.42 -25.08
C ARG A 671 10.17 0.80 -25.60
N VAL A 672 10.96 1.44 -24.74
CA VAL A 672 11.73 2.65 -25.05
C VAL A 672 13.18 2.39 -24.68
N SER A 673 14.11 3.01 -25.42
CA SER A 673 15.53 2.97 -25.12
C SER A 673 15.80 3.44 -23.67
N PRO A 674 16.75 2.83 -22.95
CA PRO A 674 17.12 3.30 -21.62
C PRO A 674 17.68 4.72 -21.67
N ILE A 675 17.39 5.50 -20.62
CA ILE A 675 18.02 6.82 -20.43
C ILE A 675 19.42 6.57 -19.87
N LEU A 676 20.44 6.97 -20.64
CA LEU A 676 21.85 6.77 -20.29
C LEU A 676 22.36 7.95 -19.45
N ASN A 677 22.93 7.66 -18.28
CA ASN A 677 23.54 8.68 -17.43
C ASN A 677 24.92 9.08 -17.95
N SER A 678 25.62 8.18 -18.64
CA SER A 678 26.93 8.44 -19.27
C SER A 678 26.92 9.53 -20.37
N LYS A 679 25.74 9.96 -20.82
CA LYS A 679 25.57 11.13 -21.70
C LYS A 679 26.05 12.42 -21.08
N THR A 680 25.96 12.54 -19.75
CA THR A 680 26.62 13.64 -19.07
C THR A 680 28.11 13.28 -19.04
N SER A 681 28.97 14.09 -19.66
CA SER A 681 30.43 13.90 -19.64
C SER A 681 31.05 13.93 -18.22
N GLN A 682 30.22 14.01 -17.18
CA GLN A 682 30.57 14.06 -15.77
C GLN A 682 31.39 12.85 -15.30
N TRP A 683 31.26 11.68 -15.92
CA TRP A 683 32.04 10.52 -15.53
C TRP A 683 33.50 10.55 -16.04
N LYS A 684 33.80 11.36 -17.07
CA LYS A 684 35.15 11.52 -17.58
C LYS A 684 35.99 12.40 -16.64
N LEU A 685 37.28 12.11 -16.58
CA LEU A 685 38.26 13.07 -16.09
C LEU A 685 38.75 13.89 -17.29
N VAL A 686 38.47 15.20 -17.25
CA VAL A 686 38.95 16.15 -18.28
C VAL A 686 40.48 16.15 -18.37
N LEU A 687 41.17 15.81 -17.27
CA LEU A 687 42.62 15.64 -17.22
C LEU A 687 43.15 14.58 -18.22
N PHE A 688 42.31 13.64 -18.63
CA PHE A 688 42.65 12.57 -19.57
C PHE A 688 42.11 12.81 -20.99
N ASP A 689 41.44 13.94 -21.24
CA ASP A 689 41.01 14.31 -22.58
C ASP A 689 42.08 15.18 -23.25
N THR A 690 42.54 14.79 -24.45
CA THR A 690 43.58 15.50 -25.20
C THR A 690 43.09 16.80 -25.85
N ASP A 691 41.78 16.91 -26.11
CA ASP A 691 41.12 18.09 -26.65
C ASP A 691 40.30 18.82 -25.56
N VAL A 692 40.91 19.79 -24.88
CA VAL A 692 40.23 20.67 -23.90
C VAL A 692 39.40 21.77 -24.60
N SER A 693 38.71 21.42 -25.70
CA SER A 693 37.81 22.33 -26.41
C SER A 693 36.34 22.02 -26.10
N ILE A 694 36.00 22.04 -24.81
CA ILE A 694 34.62 22.06 -24.30
C ILE A 694 34.38 23.38 -23.58
#